data_AF-A0ABD3N106-F1
#
_entry.id   AF-A0ABD3N106-F1
#
_cell.length_a   1.000
_cell.length_b   1.000
_cell.length_c   1.000
_cell.angle_alpha   90.00
_cell.angle_beta   90.00
_cell.angle_gamma   90.00
#
_symmetry.space_group_name_H-M   'P 1'
#
loop_
_entity.id
_entity.type
_entity.pdbx_description
1 polymer ?
#
loop_
_entity_poly.entity_id
_entity_poly.type
_entity_poly.pdbx_seq_one_letter_code
_entity_poly.pdbx_strand_id
1 'polypeptide(L)'
;MTGPEASCLAFCDGRTARLMPAAQDHKRALDGDGGLNTGGMGAYSPAPCVTPELHREIERMCVRTVEKMAERGTPYVGILYAGMMLTPNGPSVLEFNCRFGDPETQVILPLLETDLYEVMIACCDGRLDDVDVRFRENASAATVVCAARGYPESYPKGMSIRGLDDAGAVDGVKVYHAGTRLDDDDARIARCNGGRVLAVTGTGSSLADALAASYKAVSQIAFVDDSSCNDDLMHHRTDIAKGAVRRRLRIGVLGSTRGTSLVPVIEACANGTLHAEIVAVVSDRSSAPILEKGRSLGVTVTTKFLSAKGLSRDQFDAECTSVLVGAGVEYVLLVGYMRILSKGFTDYWAGRCINVHPSLLPKHSGGMDLAVHQAVIDNKETESGCTIHEVTEEVDGGPIVVQKVVKVESGETAESLKAKVQALEGPAFIEAIRKKCKTTVSYADAGVSIDAGNSLVELIKPSCKATRRPGCDAELGGFGGLFDLAAAGYKSEDTIIIGATDGVGTKLRVAHLTKKHESVGIDLVAMCVNDLIVAGGEPLFFLDYFATGKLDVEEAASVVRGIAEGCRQAGCGLIGGETAEMPSMYAPGDYDLAGFSVGAVHRDRVLPQNVSAGDVLLGLPSSGIHSNGFSLVRKLVEKANLEYDSSCPWDKNAGTVGDSLLTPTKIYVKCCLPLLNEQLLTGLAHITGGGLLENLPRSLPSNVKAEITGHPPLPNVFSWMKQISGLDDHEMLRTFNCGIGMVLIVKKDCVDEAKSLLREAGEGVIYDLGVLTDRQGSEEQVEMKSNLA
;
A
#
# COMPACT_ATOMS: atom_id res chain seq x y z
N MET A 1 -37.22 -0.79 -5.29
CA MET A 1 -36.98 -2.18 -4.83
C MET A 1 -35.52 -2.30 -4.44
N THR A 2 -35.19 -3.11 -3.43
CA THR A 2 -33.80 -3.27 -2.94
C THR A 2 -33.48 -4.77 -2.86
N GLY A 3 -32.30 -5.15 -3.33
CA GLY A 3 -31.87 -6.54 -3.44
C GLY A 3 -30.77 -6.72 -4.50
N PRO A 4 -30.17 -7.91 -4.61
CA PRO A 4 -29.33 -8.24 -5.75
C PRO A 4 -30.19 -8.47 -7.00
N GLU A 5 -29.70 -8.01 -8.14
CA GLU A 5 -30.28 -8.30 -9.45
C GLU A 5 -29.84 -9.68 -9.95
N ALA A 6 -30.71 -10.40 -10.65
CA ALA A 6 -30.38 -11.66 -11.31
C ALA A 6 -31.05 -11.74 -12.69
N SER A 7 -30.31 -12.25 -13.66
CA SER A 7 -30.78 -12.53 -15.02
C SER A 7 -31.25 -13.98 -15.10
N CYS A 8 -32.55 -14.18 -15.34
CA CYS A 8 -33.19 -15.49 -15.34
C CYS A 8 -33.77 -15.76 -16.74
N LEU A 9 -33.17 -16.66 -17.51
CA LEU A 9 -33.61 -16.98 -18.87
C LEU A 9 -34.39 -18.29 -18.87
N ALA A 10 -35.43 -18.40 -19.69
CA ALA A 10 -36.22 -19.62 -19.83
C ALA A 10 -36.47 -19.96 -21.30
N PHE A 11 -36.37 -21.25 -21.63
CA PHE A 11 -36.92 -21.78 -22.88
C PHE A 11 -38.44 -21.81 -22.81
N CYS A 12 -39.14 -21.39 -23.85
CA CYS A 12 -40.60 -21.31 -23.89
C CYS A 12 -41.14 -21.89 -25.20
N ASP A 13 -42.22 -22.68 -25.10
CA ASP A 13 -42.83 -23.40 -26.23
C ASP A 13 -44.26 -22.92 -26.56
N GLY A 14 -44.64 -21.76 -26.03
CA GLY A 14 -45.97 -21.19 -26.15
C GLY A 14 -46.95 -21.62 -25.07
N ARG A 15 -46.62 -22.59 -24.21
CA ARG A 15 -47.46 -23.00 -23.07
C ARG A 15 -46.67 -23.20 -21.78
N THR A 16 -45.45 -23.69 -21.89
CA THR A 16 -44.58 -24.05 -20.78
C THR A 16 -43.32 -23.19 -20.81
N ALA A 17 -42.59 -23.18 -19.70
CA ALA A 17 -41.29 -22.55 -19.60
C ALA A 17 -40.35 -23.42 -18.76
N ARG A 18 -39.09 -23.57 -19.21
CA ARG A 18 -38.02 -24.26 -18.48
C ARG A 18 -36.92 -23.28 -18.14
N LEU A 19 -36.70 -23.03 -16.85
CA LEU A 19 -35.77 -22.01 -16.38
C LEU A 19 -34.32 -22.52 -16.42
N MET A 20 -33.44 -21.74 -17.03
CA MET A 20 -31.99 -21.99 -17.06
C MET A 20 -31.34 -21.65 -15.70
N PRO A 21 -30.09 -22.06 -15.43
CA PRO A 21 -29.33 -21.55 -14.30
C PRO A 21 -29.29 -20.02 -14.33
N ALA A 22 -29.58 -19.38 -13.20
CA ALA A 22 -29.55 -17.93 -13.13
C ALA A 22 -28.14 -17.39 -13.39
N ALA A 23 -28.06 -16.22 -14.01
CA ALA A 23 -26.81 -15.49 -14.21
C ALA A 23 -26.87 -14.13 -13.50
N GLN A 24 -25.71 -13.54 -13.25
CA GLN A 24 -25.62 -12.13 -12.86
C GLN A 24 -24.58 -11.45 -13.75
N ASP A 25 -24.95 -10.31 -14.31
CA ASP A 25 -24.13 -9.52 -15.22
C ASP A 25 -23.52 -8.28 -14.54
N HIS A 26 -22.39 -7.85 -15.07
CA HIS A 26 -21.66 -6.67 -14.64
C HIS A 26 -21.83 -5.56 -15.68
N LYS A 27 -22.89 -4.76 -15.53
CA LYS A 27 -23.37 -3.82 -16.58
C LYS A 27 -22.45 -2.65 -16.88
N ARG A 28 -21.66 -2.20 -15.91
CA ARG A 28 -20.85 -0.97 -16.01
C ARG A 28 -19.41 -1.23 -16.44
N ALA A 29 -18.81 -0.21 -17.05
CA ALA A 29 -17.51 -0.29 -17.72
C ALA A 29 -16.33 -0.62 -16.78
N LEU A 30 -16.31 -0.08 -15.57
CA LEU A 30 -15.17 -0.13 -14.66
C LEU A 30 -15.46 -1.00 -13.43
N ASP A 31 -14.39 -1.38 -12.73
CA ASP A 31 -14.45 -2.11 -11.46
C ASP A 31 -15.28 -1.36 -10.41
N GLY A 32 -15.87 -2.10 -9.46
CA GLY A 32 -16.72 -1.53 -8.41
C GLY A 32 -18.03 -0.96 -8.93
N ASP A 33 -18.48 -1.41 -10.11
CA ASP A 33 -19.63 -0.85 -10.83
C ASP A 33 -19.48 0.66 -11.08
N GLY A 34 -18.26 1.09 -11.41
CA GLY A 34 -17.95 2.44 -11.85
C GLY A 34 -18.14 2.64 -13.37
N GLY A 35 -18.15 3.89 -13.81
CA GLY A 35 -18.25 4.24 -15.23
C GLY A 35 -19.64 4.06 -15.84
N LEU A 36 -19.72 4.22 -17.16
CA LEU A 36 -20.96 4.18 -17.92
C LEU A 36 -21.52 2.75 -18.05
N ASN A 37 -22.83 2.64 -18.28
CA ASN A 37 -23.46 1.36 -18.59
C ASN A 37 -23.09 0.94 -20.02
N THR A 38 -22.64 -0.30 -20.17
CA THR A 38 -22.10 -0.89 -21.40
C THR A 38 -22.97 -1.98 -22.00
N GLY A 39 -24.07 -2.33 -21.32
CA GLY A 39 -24.83 -3.55 -21.63
C GLY A 39 -24.20 -4.85 -21.12
N GLY A 40 -22.99 -4.80 -20.54
CA GLY A 40 -22.36 -5.95 -19.86
C GLY A 40 -20.87 -6.09 -20.19
N MET A 41 -20.02 -5.98 -19.16
CA MET A 41 -18.57 -6.21 -19.19
C MET A 41 -18.17 -7.62 -18.70
N GLY A 42 -19.15 -8.44 -18.33
CA GLY A 42 -18.96 -9.81 -17.88
C GLY A 42 -20.20 -10.35 -17.21
N ALA A 43 -20.24 -11.66 -16.99
CA ALA A 43 -21.31 -12.33 -16.27
C ALA A 43 -20.78 -13.61 -15.63
N TYR A 44 -21.57 -14.22 -14.76
CA TYR A 44 -21.29 -15.53 -14.20
C TYR A 44 -22.56 -16.33 -13.92
N SER A 45 -22.43 -17.65 -13.92
CA SER A 45 -23.52 -18.60 -13.67
C SER A 45 -22.98 -19.92 -13.08
N PRO A 46 -23.72 -20.60 -12.19
CA PRO A 46 -24.96 -20.17 -11.55
C PRO A 46 -24.76 -18.98 -10.60
N ALA A 47 -25.74 -18.08 -10.52
CA ALA A 47 -25.72 -16.95 -9.59
C ALA A 47 -26.06 -17.41 -8.16
N PRO A 48 -25.11 -17.35 -7.18
CA PRO A 48 -25.35 -17.87 -5.82
C PRO A 48 -26.44 -17.13 -5.04
N CYS A 49 -26.83 -15.94 -5.47
CA CYS A 49 -27.93 -15.19 -4.88
C CYS A 49 -29.30 -15.84 -5.15
N VAL A 50 -29.42 -16.69 -6.18
CA VAL A 50 -30.65 -17.44 -6.49
C VAL A 50 -30.55 -18.84 -5.91
N THR A 51 -31.20 -19.06 -4.76
CA THR A 51 -31.26 -20.39 -4.13
C THR A 51 -32.16 -21.35 -4.93
N PRO A 52 -32.07 -22.67 -4.71
CA PRO A 52 -32.97 -23.64 -5.35
C PRO A 52 -34.47 -23.37 -5.09
N GLU A 53 -34.82 -22.79 -3.94
CA GLU A 53 -36.19 -22.36 -3.63
C GLU A 53 -36.61 -21.18 -4.51
N LEU A 54 -35.75 -20.16 -4.61
CA LEU A 54 -35.99 -18.98 -5.44
C LEU A 54 -36.04 -19.36 -6.92
N HIS A 55 -35.17 -20.25 -7.39
CA HIS A 55 -35.17 -20.77 -8.76
C HIS A 55 -36.52 -21.39 -9.13
N ARG A 56 -37.05 -22.28 -8.28
CA ARG A 56 -38.38 -22.87 -8.45
C ARG A 56 -39.50 -21.83 -8.41
N GLU A 57 -39.37 -20.79 -7.60
CA GLU A 57 -40.35 -19.70 -7.56
C GLU A 57 -40.34 -18.87 -8.84
N ILE A 58 -39.16 -18.49 -9.32
CA ILE A 58 -38.98 -17.73 -10.56
C ILE A 58 -39.45 -18.54 -11.77
N GLU A 59 -39.21 -19.86 -11.80
CA GLU A 59 -39.72 -20.72 -12.86
C GLU A 59 -41.25 -20.72 -12.89
N ARG A 60 -41.91 -20.86 -11.73
CA ARG A 60 -43.38 -20.73 -11.65
C ARG A 60 -43.88 -19.36 -12.10
N MET A 61 -43.11 -18.29 -11.91
CA MET A 61 -43.45 -16.97 -12.43
C MET A 61 -43.36 -16.95 -13.95
N CYS A 62 -42.29 -17.49 -14.53
CA CYS A 62 -42.10 -17.56 -15.98
C CYS A 62 -43.18 -18.43 -16.66
N VAL A 63 -43.48 -19.62 -16.13
CA VAL A 63 -44.54 -20.50 -16.62
C VAL A 63 -45.88 -19.76 -16.63
N ARG A 64 -46.28 -19.17 -15.50
CA ARG A 64 -47.54 -18.39 -15.42
C ARG A 64 -47.58 -17.24 -16.42
N THR A 65 -46.46 -16.57 -16.67
CA THR A 65 -46.39 -15.50 -17.67
C THR A 65 -46.66 -16.05 -19.08
N VAL A 66 -46.00 -17.13 -19.48
CA VAL A 66 -46.19 -17.76 -20.80
C VAL A 66 -47.62 -18.29 -20.97
N GLU A 67 -48.17 -18.97 -19.96
CA GLU A 67 -49.56 -19.44 -19.96
C GLU A 67 -50.55 -18.29 -20.18
N LYS A 68 -50.38 -17.17 -19.47
CA LYS A 68 -51.25 -15.99 -19.61
C LYS A 68 -51.12 -15.31 -20.96
N MET A 69 -49.95 -15.37 -21.61
CA MET A 69 -49.78 -14.90 -22.98
C MET A 69 -50.53 -15.79 -23.97
N ALA A 70 -50.47 -17.11 -23.77
CA ALA A 70 -51.20 -18.08 -24.59
C ALA A 70 -52.73 -17.92 -24.46
N GLU A 71 -53.25 -17.77 -23.23
CA GLU A 71 -54.68 -17.52 -22.96
C GLU A 71 -55.21 -16.26 -23.67
N ARG A 72 -54.34 -15.27 -23.91
CA ARG A 72 -54.68 -14.02 -24.63
C ARG A 72 -54.59 -14.16 -26.16
N GLY A 73 -54.27 -15.35 -26.68
CA GLY A 73 -54.11 -15.60 -28.10
C GLY A 73 -52.74 -15.18 -28.66
N THR A 74 -51.75 -14.94 -27.80
CA THR A 74 -50.39 -14.56 -28.18
C THR A 74 -49.36 -15.51 -27.58
N PRO A 75 -49.35 -16.81 -27.95
CA PRO A 75 -48.39 -17.77 -27.40
C PRO A 75 -46.95 -17.35 -27.70
N TYR A 76 -46.08 -17.41 -26.69
CA TYR A 76 -44.68 -17.02 -26.81
C TYR A 76 -43.77 -18.25 -26.94
N VAL A 77 -43.14 -18.39 -28.11
CA VAL A 77 -42.12 -19.40 -28.39
C VAL A 77 -40.78 -18.69 -28.52
N GLY A 78 -39.77 -19.12 -27.75
CA GLY A 78 -38.44 -18.51 -27.77
C GLY A 78 -37.78 -18.52 -26.40
N ILE A 79 -36.95 -17.50 -26.16
CA ILE A 79 -36.20 -17.35 -24.90
C ILE A 79 -36.69 -16.13 -24.15
N LEU A 80 -37.41 -16.40 -23.07
CA LEU A 80 -37.90 -15.37 -22.17
C LEU A 80 -36.78 -14.99 -21.21
N TYR A 81 -36.34 -13.74 -21.27
CA TYR A 81 -35.47 -13.14 -20.26
C TYR A 81 -36.34 -12.49 -19.19
N ALA A 82 -36.12 -12.84 -17.93
CA ALA A 82 -36.70 -12.21 -16.76
C ALA A 82 -35.59 -11.52 -15.96
N GLY A 83 -35.60 -10.19 -15.95
CA GLY A 83 -34.76 -9.41 -15.05
C GLY A 83 -35.38 -9.43 -13.66
N MET A 84 -34.68 -9.98 -12.67
CA MET A 84 -35.20 -10.18 -11.32
C MET A 84 -34.48 -9.30 -10.31
N MET A 85 -35.22 -8.82 -9.32
CA MET A 85 -34.70 -8.19 -8.11
C MET A 85 -35.08 -9.06 -6.92
N LEU A 86 -34.09 -9.60 -6.19
CA LEU A 86 -34.34 -10.50 -5.07
C LEU A 86 -34.54 -9.69 -3.79
N THR A 87 -35.80 -9.41 -3.44
CA THR A 87 -36.14 -8.57 -2.29
C THR A 87 -36.31 -9.40 -1.01
N PRO A 88 -36.29 -8.77 0.19
CA PRO A 88 -36.58 -9.47 1.44
C PRO A 88 -37.95 -10.18 1.49
N ASN A 89 -38.90 -9.75 0.65
CA ASN A 89 -40.25 -10.32 0.57
C ASN A 89 -40.40 -11.36 -0.56
N GLY A 90 -39.31 -11.71 -1.26
CA GLY A 90 -39.32 -12.62 -2.40
C GLY A 90 -38.86 -11.99 -3.72
N PRO A 91 -38.79 -12.77 -4.80
CA PRO A 91 -38.33 -12.32 -6.11
C PRO A 91 -39.36 -11.37 -6.77
N SER A 92 -38.90 -10.20 -7.20
CA SER A 92 -39.69 -9.22 -7.96
C SER A 92 -39.21 -9.14 -9.40
N VAL A 93 -40.13 -9.14 -10.37
CA VAL A 93 -39.78 -8.93 -11.78
C VAL A 93 -39.52 -7.45 -12.02
N LEU A 94 -38.33 -7.12 -12.53
CA LEU A 94 -37.98 -5.80 -13.06
C LEU A 94 -38.48 -5.63 -14.48
N GLU A 95 -38.21 -6.63 -15.33
CA GLU A 95 -38.57 -6.61 -16.74
C GLU A 95 -38.69 -8.03 -17.31
N PHE A 96 -39.46 -8.14 -18.40
CA PHE A 96 -39.38 -9.28 -19.32
C PHE A 96 -38.86 -8.79 -20.67
N ASN A 97 -37.98 -9.57 -21.30
CA ASN A 97 -37.44 -9.30 -22.62
C ASN A 97 -37.38 -10.60 -23.45
N CYS A 98 -37.36 -10.46 -24.78
CA CYS A 98 -37.20 -11.56 -25.73
C CYS A 98 -35.77 -11.52 -26.26
N ARG A 99 -34.85 -12.24 -25.60
CA ARG A 99 -33.43 -12.22 -25.98
C ARG A 99 -32.67 -13.46 -25.51
N PHE A 100 -31.67 -13.84 -26.31
CA PHE A 100 -30.58 -14.70 -25.87
C PHE A 100 -29.27 -13.88 -25.86
N GLY A 101 -29.27 -12.85 -25.02
CA GLY A 101 -28.25 -11.80 -25.04
C GLY A 101 -26.93 -12.21 -24.39
N ASP A 102 -25.85 -11.58 -24.84
CA ASP A 102 -24.58 -11.56 -24.15
C ASP A 102 -24.57 -10.48 -23.04
N PRO A 103 -23.79 -10.67 -21.96
CA PRO A 103 -22.89 -11.80 -21.70
C PRO A 103 -23.55 -13.00 -20.99
N GLU A 104 -24.82 -12.96 -20.60
CA GLU A 104 -25.46 -14.03 -19.81
C GLU A 104 -25.51 -15.37 -20.56
N THR A 105 -25.80 -15.35 -21.85
CA THR A 105 -25.82 -16.55 -22.69
C THR A 105 -24.47 -17.26 -22.71
N GLN A 106 -23.38 -16.48 -22.67
CA GLN A 106 -22.01 -16.99 -22.73
C GLN A 106 -21.60 -17.73 -21.45
N VAL A 107 -22.31 -17.53 -20.33
CA VAL A 107 -22.09 -18.32 -19.10
C VAL A 107 -23.12 -19.44 -18.91
N ILE A 108 -24.30 -19.34 -19.52
CA ILE A 108 -25.35 -20.36 -19.37
C ILE A 108 -25.13 -21.53 -20.33
N LEU A 109 -24.91 -21.25 -21.62
CA LEU A 109 -24.83 -22.30 -22.64
C LEU A 109 -23.69 -23.31 -22.43
N PRO A 110 -22.48 -22.91 -21.98
CA PRO A 110 -21.42 -23.89 -21.69
C PRO A 110 -21.79 -24.89 -20.59
N LEU A 111 -22.79 -24.58 -19.77
CA LEU A 111 -23.31 -25.46 -18.74
C LEU A 111 -24.44 -26.37 -19.23
N LEU A 112 -25.00 -26.15 -20.43
CA LEU A 112 -26.07 -26.99 -20.97
C LEU A 112 -25.50 -28.36 -21.38
N GLU A 113 -26.09 -29.43 -20.86
CA GLU A 113 -25.75 -30.81 -21.24
C GLU A 113 -26.64 -31.33 -22.37
N THR A 114 -27.90 -30.88 -22.40
CA THR A 114 -28.86 -31.27 -23.44
C THR A 114 -28.52 -30.59 -24.75
N ASP A 115 -28.73 -31.27 -25.87
CA ASP A 115 -28.45 -30.69 -27.17
C ASP A 115 -29.34 -29.46 -27.41
N LEU A 116 -28.73 -28.32 -27.69
CA LEU A 116 -29.45 -27.06 -27.85
C LEU A 116 -30.44 -27.11 -29.03
N TYR A 117 -30.11 -27.81 -30.10
CA TYR A 117 -30.99 -27.93 -31.26
C TYR A 117 -32.24 -28.75 -30.91
N GLU A 118 -32.09 -29.84 -30.15
CA GLU A 118 -33.22 -30.61 -29.63
C GLU A 118 -34.18 -29.75 -28.80
N VAL A 119 -33.65 -28.94 -27.86
CA VAL A 119 -34.45 -28.03 -27.04
C VAL A 119 -35.17 -26.99 -27.90
N MET A 120 -34.50 -26.41 -28.89
CA MET A 120 -35.10 -25.39 -29.76
C MET A 120 -36.21 -25.96 -30.64
N ILE A 121 -36.03 -27.16 -31.19
CA ILE A 121 -37.08 -27.85 -31.96
C ILE A 121 -38.28 -28.17 -31.06
N ALA A 122 -38.04 -28.65 -29.84
CA ALA A 122 -39.11 -28.90 -28.89
C ALA A 122 -39.90 -27.63 -28.52
N CYS A 123 -39.22 -26.48 -28.39
CA CYS A 123 -39.89 -25.19 -28.23
C CYS A 123 -40.77 -24.85 -29.45
N CYS A 124 -40.26 -25.01 -30.67
CA CYS A 124 -41.02 -24.75 -31.90
C CYS A 124 -42.23 -25.67 -32.06
N ASP A 125 -42.11 -26.93 -31.64
CA ASP A 125 -43.16 -27.94 -31.75
C ASP A 125 -44.20 -27.88 -30.61
N GLY A 126 -43.97 -27.07 -29.56
CA GLY A 126 -44.85 -27.05 -28.38
C GLY A 126 -44.72 -28.31 -27.51
N ARG A 127 -43.52 -28.90 -27.47
CA ARG A 127 -43.22 -30.18 -26.80
C ARG A 127 -42.04 -30.05 -25.84
N LEU A 128 -41.83 -28.89 -25.22
CA LEU A 128 -40.71 -28.69 -24.31
C LEU A 128 -40.80 -29.58 -23.05
N ASP A 129 -42.00 -29.98 -22.66
CA ASP A 129 -42.23 -30.95 -21.59
C ASP A 129 -41.74 -32.37 -21.91
N ASP A 130 -41.56 -32.71 -23.20
CA ASP A 130 -41.05 -34.01 -23.63
C ASP A 130 -39.51 -34.09 -23.54
N VAL A 131 -38.83 -32.96 -23.31
CA VAL A 131 -37.37 -32.85 -23.29
C VAL A 131 -36.86 -32.60 -21.87
N ASP A 132 -35.95 -33.46 -21.41
CA ASP A 132 -35.25 -33.30 -20.14
C ASP A 132 -34.09 -32.31 -20.28
N VAL A 133 -34.38 -31.01 -20.14
CA VAL A 133 -33.40 -29.92 -20.26
C VAL A 133 -32.47 -29.91 -19.05
N ARG A 134 -31.31 -30.54 -19.19
CA ARG A 134 -30.29 -30.68 -18.15
C ARG A 134 -29.11 -29.73 -18.33
N PHE A 135 -28.63 -29.23 -17.20
CA PHE A 135 -27.41 -28.44 -17.07
C PHE A 135 -26.44 -29.17 -16.14
N ARG A 136 -25.14 -29.00 -16.37
CA ARG A 136 -24.06 -29.63 -15.60
C ARG A 136 -24.18 -29.27 -14.13
N GLU A 137 -24.30 -30.29 -13.30
CA GLU A 137 -24.19 -30.14 -11.85
C GLU A 137 -22.73 -29.93 -11.44
N ASN A 138 -22.49 -29.19 -10.35
CA ASN A 138 -21.16 -28.88 -9.84
C ASN A 138 -20.23 -28.25 -10.90
N ALA A 139 -20.80 -27.45 -11.80
CA ALA A 139 -20.06 -26.68 -12.78
C ALA A 139 -20.45 -25.20 -12.68
N SER A 140 -19.52 -24.33 -13.04
CA SER A 140 -19.76 -22.90 -13.13
C SER A 140 -19.06 -22.33 -14.35
N ALA A 141 -19.55 -21.20 -14.82
CA ALA A 141 -18.96 -20.45 -15.91
C ALA A 141 -18.88 -18.97 -15.56
N ALA A 142 -17.81 -18.32 -16.00
CA ALA A 142 -17.62 -16.89 -15.83
C ALA A 142 -17.08 -16.29 -17.12
N THR A 143 -17.66 -15.17 -17.56
CA THR A 143 -17.27 -14.47 -18.77
C THR A 143 -16.71 -13.11 -18.42
N VAL A 144 -15.54 -12.79 -18.96
CA VAL A 144 -14.91 -11.47 -18.92
C VAL A 144 -14.93 -10.88 -20.33
N VAL A 145 -15.46 -9.67 -20.48
CA VAL A 145 -15.47 -8.99 -21.79
C VAL A 145 -14.22 -8.13 -21.94
N CYS A 146 -13.48 -8.36 -23.03
CA CYS A 146 -12.39 -7.51 -23.47
C CYS A 146 -12.93 -6.46 -24.44
N ALA A 147 -12.85 -5.20 -24.04
CA ALA A 147 -13.33 -4.04 -24.79
C ALA A 147 -12.16 -3.17 -25.27
N ALA A 148 -12.39 -2.40 -26.34
CA ALA A 148 -11.46 -1.35 -26.74
C ALA A 148 -11.41 -0.25 -25.67
N ARG A 149 -10.23 0.19 -25.28
CA ARG A 149 -10.07 1.24 -24.27
C ARG A 149 -10.79 2.52 -24.70
N GLY A 150 -11.55 3.12 -23.78
CA GLY A 150 -12.42 4.28 -24.04
C GLY A 150 -13.89 3.91 -24.33
N TYR A 151 -14.21 2.63 -24.53
CA TYR A 151 -15.60 2.16 -24.59
C TYR A 151 -16.33 2.40 -23.25
N PRO A 152 -17.59 2.88 -23.24
CA PRO A 152 -18.52 3.04 -24.36
C PRO A 152 -18.51 4.38 -25.08
N GLU A 153 -17.55 5.25 -24.79
CA GLU A 153 -17.42 6.56 -25.44
C GLU A 153 -16.63 6.45 -26.76
N SER A 154 -15.61 7.28 -26.95
CA SER A 154 -14.71 7.20 -28.10
C SER A 154 -13.62 6.15 -27.84
N TYR A 155 -13.45 5.23 -28.79
CA TYR A 155 -12.46 4.16 -28.70
C TYR A 155 -11.78 3.92 -30.06
N PRO A 156 -10.51 3.47 -30.05
CA PRO A 156 -9.78 3.14 -31.26
C PRO A 156 -10.39 1.90 -31.96
N LYS A 157 -10.24 1.84 -33.28
CA LYS A 157 -10.69 0.72 -34.12
C LYS A 157 -9.53 0.19 -34.95
N GLY A 158 -9.67 -1.04 -35.46
CA GLY A 158 -8.70 -1.64 -36.37
C GLY A 158 -7.44 -2.21 -35.71
N MET A 159 -7.32 -2.15 -34.38
CA MET A 159 -6.21 -2.74 -33.63
C MET A 159 -6.09 -4.25 -33.88
N SER A 160 -4.88 -4.74 -34.02
CA SER A 160 -4.57 -6.18 -34.11
C SER A 160 -4.80 -6.87 -32.77
N ILE A 161 -5.39 -8.05 -32.78
CA ILE A 161 -5.61 -8.87 -31.59
C ILE A 161 -4.53 -9.96 -31.55
N ARG A 162 -3.73 -9.97 -30.49
CA ARG A 162 -2.67 -10.96 -30.25
C ARG A 162 -3.07 -11.96 -29.17
N GLY A 163 -2.46 -13.15 -29.20
CA GLY A 163 -2.58 -14.18 -28.17
C GLY A 163 -3.92 -14.93 -28.13
N LEU A 164 -4.71 -14.89 -29.22
CA LEU A 164 -5.97 -15.64 -29.32
C LEU A 164 -5.76 -17.16 -29.24
N ASP A 165 -4.71 -17.67 -29.90
CA ASP A 165 -4.40 -19.11 -29.86
C ASP A 165 -3.98 -19.55 -28.45
N ASP A 166 -3.15 -18.76 -27.78
CA ASP A 166 -2.71 -19.02 -26.40
C ASP A 166 -3.88 -18.96 -25.41
N ALA A 167 -4.78 -17.97 -25.57
CA ALA A 167 -6.00 -17.87 -24.79
C ALA A 167 -6.96 -19.05 -25.03
N GLY A 168 -7.09 -19.48 -26.29
CA GLY A 168 -7.90 -20.63 -26.69
C GLY A 168 -7.32 -21.98 -26.24
N ALA A 169 -6.01 -22.04 -25.98
CA ALA A 169 -5.33 -23.23 -25.46
C ALA A 169 -5.46 -23.39 -23.94
N VAL A 170 -6.03 -22.42 -23.22
CA VAL A 170 -6.30 -22.54 -21.78
C VAL A 170 -7.43 -23.55 -21.54
N ASP A 171 -7.16 -24.58 -20.72
CA ASP A 171 -8.14 -25.60 -20.38
C ASP A 171 -9.45 -24.98 -19.84
N GLY A 172 -10.58 -25.45 -20.40
CA GLY A 172 -11.91 -25.02 -19.99
C GLY A 172 -12.31 -23.62 -20.46
N VAL A 173 -11.53 -22.99 -21.35
CA VAL A 173 -11.82 -21.65 -21.89
C VAL A 173 -12.39 -21.71 -23.31
N LYS A 174 -13.31 -20.78 -23.58
CA LYS A 174 -13.79 -20.46 -24.92
C LYS A 174 -13.77 -18.95 -25.13
N VAL A 175 -13.15 -18.51 -26.23
CA VAL A 175 -13.10 -17.10 -26.64
C VAL A 175 -14.17 -16.86 -27.70
N TYR A 176 -15.15 -16.02 -27.38
CA TYR A 176 -16.19 -15.60 -28.32
C TYR A 176 -15.81 -14.27 -28.97
N HIS A 177 -15.92 -14.24 -30.29
CA HIS A 177 -15.70 -13.05 -31.10
C HIS A 177 -16.99 -12.23 -31.19
N ALA A 178 -16.91 -10.94 -30.82
CA ALA A 178 -18.03 -10.01 -30.92
C ALA A 178 -17.70 -8.90 -31.93
N GLY A 179 -17.12 -7.79 -31.47
CA GLY A 179 -16.65 -6.70 -32.32
C GLY A 179 -15.30 -7.02 -32.96
N THR A 180 -15.19 -8.10 -33.74
CA THR A 180 -13.96 -8.44 -34.48
C THR A 180 -14.20 -8.51 -35.99
N ARG A 181 -13.14 -8.30 -36.78
CA ARG A 181 -13.08 -8.62 -38.21
C ARG A 181 -11.74 -9.31 -38.52
N LEU A 182 -11.67 -10.05 -39.62
CA LEU A 182 -10.36 -10.50 -40.12
C LEU A 182 -9.66 -9.33 -40.83
N ASP A 183 -8.33 -9.35 -40.79
CA ASP A 183 -7.50 -8.44 -41.57
C ASP A 183 -7.69 -8.70 -43.08
N ASP A 184 -7.64 -7.62 -43.87
CA ASP A 184 -7.94 -7.65 -45.30
C ASP A 184 -6.77 -8.28 -46.11
N ASP A 185 -5.53 -8.21 -45.59
CA ASP A 185 -4.30 -8.73 -46.19
C ASP A 185 -3.89 -10.10 -45.62
N ASP A 186 -4.21 -10.41 -44.36
CA ASP A 186 -3.96 -11.72 -43.73
C ASP A 186 -5.14 -12.21 -42.87
N ALA A 187 -5.94 -13.11 -43.43
CA ALA A 187 -7.11 -13.68 -42.75
C ALA A 187 -6.82 -14.44 -41.44
N ARG A 188 -5.54 -14.64 -41.06
CA ARG A 188 -5.15 -15.20 -39.76
C ARG A 188 -5.13 -14.14 -38.65
N ILE A 189 -5.09 -12.86 -39.00
CA ILE A 189 -5.04 -11.77 -38.05
C ILE A 189 -6.46 -11.28 -37.78
N ALA A 190 -6.90 -11.38 -36.52
CA ALA A 190 -8.15 -10.76 -36.09
C ALA A 190 -7.90 -9.31 -35.65
N ARG A 191 -8.83 -8.42 -36.00
CA ARG A 191 -8.79 -6.99 -35.66
C ARG A 191 -10.03 -6.55 -34.91
N CYS A 192 -9.86 -5.55 -34.04
CA CYS A 192 -10.94 -4.89 -33.32
C CYS A 192 -11.84 -4.11 -34.29
N ASN A 193 -13.14 -4.36 -34.25
CA ASN A 193 -14.18 -3.75 -35.10
C ASN A 193 -15.40 -3.25 -34.30
N GLY A 194 -15.29 -3.19 -32.97
CA GLY A 194 -16.37 -2.74 -32.10
C GLY A 194 -15.86 -2.39 -30.71
N GLY A 195 -16.77 -1.90 -29.86
CA GLY A 195 -16.47 -1.52 -28.49
C GLY A 195 -16.20 -2.71 -27.57
N ARG A 196 -17.14 -3.67 -27.54
CA ARG A 196 -16.93 -5.00 -26.92
C ARG A 196 -16.39 -5.93 -27.99
N VAL A 197 -15.14 -6.35 -27.84
CA VAL A 197 -14.38 -7.02 -28.90
C VAL A 197 -14.44 -8.53 -28.72
N LEU A 198 -14.07 -9.02 -27.53
CA LEU A 198 -14.07 -10.44 -27.20
C LEU A 198 -14.84 -10.68 -25.89
N ALA A 199 -15.37 -11.88 -25.75
CA ALA A 199 -15.87 -12.39 -24.48
C ALA A 199 -15.15 -13.70 -24.17
N VAL A 200 -14.38 -13.71 -23.09
CA VAL A 200 -13.57 -14.85 -22.67
C VAL A 200 -14.30 -15.58 -21.56
N THR A 201 -14.78 -16.78 -21.86
CA THR A 201 -15.56 -17.60 -20.94
C THR A 201 -14.74 -18.78 -20.45
N GLY A 202 -14.49 -18.84 -19.16
CA GLY A 202 -13.94 -20.00 -18.46
C GLY A 202 -15.05 -20.84 -17.86
N THR A 203 -14.83 -22.15 -17.82
CA THR A 203 -15.69 -23.14 -17.15
C THR A 203 -14.86 -23.95 -16.15
N GLY A 204 -15.46 -24.35 -15.04
CA GLY A 204 -14.77 -25.12 -14.00
C GLY A 204 -15.73 -25.79 -13.01
N SER A 205 -15.17 -26.57 -12.09
CA SER A 205 -15.92 -27.26 -11.01
C SER A 205 -16.51 -26.31 -9.96
N SER A 206 -16.05 -25.07 -9.93
CA SER A 206 -16.56 -24.01 -9.07
C SER A 206 -16.48 -22.67 -9.79
N LEU A 207 -17.21 -21.67 -9.27
CA LEU A 207 -17.14 -20.31 -9.79
C LEU A 207 -15.74 -19.71 -9.68
N ALA A 208 -14.98 -20.08 -8.63
CA ALA A 208 -13.59 -19.67 -8.47
C ALA A 208 -12.69 -20.24 -9.58
N ASP A 209 -12.84 -21.53 -9.90
CA ASP A 209 -12.07 -22.19 -10.95
C ASP A 209 -12.39 -21.61 -12.33
N ALA A 210 -13.68 -21.38 -12.60
CA ALA A 210 -14.15 -20.78 -13.84
C ALA A 210 -13.56 -19.38 -14.04
N LEU A 211 -13.55 -18.54 -12.99
CA LEU A 211 -12.94 -17.20 -13.05
C LEU A 211 -11.43 -17.25 -13.27
N ALA A 212 -10.74 -18.15 -12.56
CA ALA A 212 -9.29 -18.32 -12.71
C ALA A 212 -8.93 -18.68 -14.15
N ALA A 213 -9.70 -19.57 -14.78
CA ALA A 213 -9.54 -19.91 -16.19
C ALA A 213 -9.78 -18.70 -17.11
N SER A 214 -10.88 -17.95 -16.92
CA SER A 214 -11.18 -16.75 -17.73
C SER A 214 -10.07 -15.71 -17.66
N TYR A 215 -9.63 -15.33 -16.46
CA TYR A 215 -8.58 -14.31 -16.32
C TYR A 215 -7.21 -14.77 -16.80
N LYS A 216 -6.88 -16.06 -16.64
CA LYS A 216 -5.64 -16.64 -17.21
C LYS A 216 -5.63 -16.53 -18.73
N ALA A 217 -6.76 -16.73 -19.39
CA ALA A 217 -6.87 -16.56 -20.83
C ALA A 217 -6.89 -15.08 -21.26
N VAL A 218 -7.59 -14.21 -20.53
CA VAL A 218 -7.57 -12.76 -20.79
C VAL A 218 -6.15 -12.20 -20.72
N SER A 219 -5.31 -12.69 -19.80
CA SER A 219 -3.91 -12.24 -19.68
C SER A 219 -3.02 -12.63 -20.85
N GLN A 220 -3.47 -13.52 -21.75
CA GLN A 220 -2.76 -13.84 -22.98
C GLN A 220 -3.12 -12.88 -24.12
N ILE A 221 -4.21 -12.14 -23.99
CA ILE A 221 -4.78 -11.33 -25.08
C ILE A 221 -4.29 -9.89 -24.95
N ALA A 222 -3.91 -9.30 -26.09
CA ALA A 222 -3.61 -7.87 -26.19
C ALA A 222 -4.23 -7.25 -27.44
N PHE A 223 -4.65 -5.99 -27.34
CA PHE A 223 -5.06 -5.17 -28.48
C PHE A 223 -3.93 -4.20 -28.79
N VAL A 224 -3.35 -4.30 -29.98
CA VAL A 224 -2.16 -3.58 -30.38
C VAL A 224 -2.44 -2.73 -31.60
N ASP A 225 -1.97 -1.49 -31.58
CA ASP A 225 -1.94 -0.65 -32.76
C ASP A 225 -0.63 -0.89 -33.52
N ASP A 226 -0.70 -1.43 -34.73
CA ASP A 226 0.50 -1.77 -35.52
C ASP A 226 1.33 -0.52 -35.88
N SER A 227 0.77 0.69 -35.75
CA SER A 227 1.43 1.96 -36.06
C SER A 227 2.06 2.67 -34.85
N SER A 228 1.74 2.25 -33.63
CA SER A 228 2.27 2.83 -32.40
C SER A 228 2.82 1.75 -31.47
N CYS A 229 3.86 2.06 -30.68
CA CYS A 229 4.39 1.10 -29.70
C CYS A 229 3.49 0.99 -28.44
N ASN A 230 2.19 1.29 -28.55
CA ASN A 230 1.25 1.32 -27.44
C ASN A 230 0.45 0.00 -27.38
N ASP A 231 0.76 -0.82 -26.39
CA ASP A 231 0.10 -2.12 -26.17
C ASP A 231 -1.08 -2.03 -25.17
N ASP A 232 -1.36 -0.86 -24.58
CA ASP A 232 -2.38 -0.68 -23.53
C ASP A 232 -3.72 -0.14 -24.10
N LEU A 233 -4.25 -0.85 -25.09
CA LEU A 233 -5.50 -0.49 -25.78
C LEU A 233 -6.68 -1.44 -25.49
N MET A 234 -6.43 -2.49 -24.71
CA MET A 234 -7.47 -3.40 -24.21
C MET A 234 -7.93 -2.96 -22.81
N HIS A 235 -9.25 -2.98 -22.59
CA HIS A 235 -9.87 -2.72 -21.30
C HIS A 235 -10.79 -3.88 -20.91
N HIS A 236 -10.72 -4.34 -19.67
CA HIS A 236 -11.62 -5.33 -19.09
C HIS A 236 -11.76 -5.08 -17.58
N ARG A 237 -12.86 -5.56 -16.99
CA ARG A 237 -13.03 -5.53 -15.53
C ARG A 237 -12.21 -6.62 -14.87
N THR A 238 -11.63 -6.32 -13.73
CA THR A 238 -10.88 -7.31 -12.93
C THR A 238 -11.72 -7.89 -11.79
N ASP A 239 -12.92 -7.34 -11.53
CA ASP A 239 -13.76 -7.70 -10.38
C ASP A 239 -14.97 -8.58 -10.69
N ILE A 240 -15.08 -9.10 -11.92
CA ILE A 240 -16.17 -10.01 -12.32
C ILE A 240 -16.31 -11.16 -11.31
N ALA A 241 -17.53 -11.34 -10.78
CA ALA A 241 -17.92 -12.34 -9.80
C ALA A 241 -17.13 -12.37 -8.47
N LYS A 242 -16.19 -11.42 -8.23
CA LYS A 242 -15.41 -11.37 -6.97
C LYS A 242 -16.32 -11.29 -5.73
N GLY A 243 -17.45 -10.57 -5.82
CA GLY A 243 -18.44 -10.47 -4.75
C GLY A 243 -19.17 -11.78 -4.46
N ALA A 244 -19.28 -12.69 -5.44
CA ALA A 244 -19.98 -13.96 -5.31
C ALA A 244 -19.08 -15.11 -4.84
N VAL A 245 -17.77 -15.03 -5.12
CA VAL A 245 -16.78 -16.03 -4.70
C VAL A 245 -16.26 -15.80 -3.28
N ARG A 246 -16.43 -14.60 -2.73
CA ARG A 246 -16.06 -14.35 -1.33
C ARG A 246 -16.98 -15.14 -0.40
N ARG A 247 -16.40 -15.82 0.59
CA ARG A 247 -17.15 -16.48 1.69
C ARG A 247 -17.72 -15.42 2.63
N ARG A 248 -19.05 -15.43 2.86
CA ARG A 248 -19.70 -14.50 3.79
C ARG A 248 -19.23 -14.80 5.21
N LEU A 249 -18.89 -13.76 5.97
CA LEU A 249 -18.54 -13.91 7.38
C LEU A 249 -19.76 -14.40 8.16
N ARG A 250 -19.64 -15.52 8.88
CA ARG A 250 -20.77 -16.11 9.61
C ARG A 250 -20.83 -15.57 11.03
N ILE A 251 -21.85 -14.78 11.32
CA ILE A 251 -22.00 -14.02 12.56
C ILE A 251 -22.93 -14.74 13.54
N GLY A 252 -22.51 -14.79 14.80
CA GLY A 252 -23.35 -15.17 15.94
C GLY A 252 -23.62 -13.98 16.83
N VAL A 253 -24.82 -13.92 17.40
CA VAL A 253 -25.24 -12.81 18.28
C VAL A 253 -25.58 -13.33 19.66
N LEU A 254 -25.00 -12.73 20.69
CA LEU A 254 -25.44 -12.89 22.08
C LEU A 254 -26.16 -11.62 22.52
N GLY A 255 -27.37 -11.74 23.07
CA GLY A 255 -28.10 -10.56 23.55
C GLY A 255 -29.17 -10.87 24.59
N SER A 256 -29.36 -9.94 25.53
CA SER A 256 -30.32 -10.07 26.64
C SER A 256 -31.52 -9.10 26.52
N THR A 257 -31.52 -8.23 25.50
CA THR A 257 -32.45 -7.10 25.38
C THR A 257 -33.21 -7.12 24.04
N ARG A 258 -33.76 -5.98 23.60
CA ARG A 258 -34.45 -5.85 22.29
C ARG A 258 -33.49 -5.98 21.10
N GLY A 259 -32.20 -5.73 21.29
CA GLY A 259 -31.21 -5.73 20.21
C GLY A 259 -31.50 -4.71 19.12
N THR A 260 -31.75 -3.44 19.48
CA THR A 260 -32.04 -2.37 18.52
C THR A 260 -30.89 -2.16 17.55
N SER A 261 -29.65 -2.20 18.03
CA SER A 261 -28.42 -2.06 17.23
C SER A 261 -28.16 -3.23 16.27
N LEU A 262 -28.85 -4.37 16.43
CA LEU A 262 -28.77 -5.48 15.48
C LEU A 262 -29.56 -5.24 14.19
N VAL A 263 -30.61 -4.41 14.22
CA VAL A 263 -31.52 -4.21 13.07
C VAL A 263 -30.77 -3.67 11.84
N PRO A 264 -29.93 -2.62 11.95
CA PRO A 264 -29.16 -2.14 10.80
C PRO A 264 -28.18 -3.19 10.25
N VAL A 265 -27.62 -4.05 11.12
CA VAL A 265 -26.71 -5.14 10.69
C VAL A 265 -27.48 -6.20 9.91
N ILE A 266 -28.67 -6.60 10.37
CA ILE A 266 -29.57 -7.52 9.66
C ILE A 266 -29.88 -6.98 8.26
N GLU A 267 -30.29 -5.72 8.17
CA GLU A 267 -30.63 -5.07 6.89
C GLU A 267 -29.42 -5.02 5.95
N ALA A 268 -28.24 -4.70 6.49
CA ALA A 268 -27.00 -4.64 5.72
C ALA A 268 -26.53 -6.02 5.20
N CYS A 269 -26.73 -7.08 5.97
CA CYS A 269 -26.48 -8.45 5.51
C CYS A 269 -27.50 -8.86 4.43
N ALA A 270 -28.78 -8.57 4.65
CA ALA A 270 -29.87 -8.96 3.75
C ALA A 270 -29.80 -8.26 2.38
N ASN A 271 -29.42 -6.97 2.36
CA ASN A 271 -29.28 -6.21 1.12
C ASN A 271 -27.91 -6.37 0.45
N GLY A 272 -26.99 -7.16 1.04
CA GLY A 272 -25.67 -7.43 0.49
C GLY A 272 -24.64 -6.30 0.65
N THR A 273 -24.98 -5.19 1.33
CA THR A 273 -24.01 -4.10 1.63
C THR A 273 -23.00 -4.48 2.72
N LEU A 274 -23.25 -5.55 3.44
CA LEU A 274 -22.34 -6.19 4.37
C LEU A 274 -22.13 -7.64 3.93
N HIS A 275 -20.87 -8.02 3.68
CA HIS A 275 -20.49 -9.35 3.21
C HIS A 275 -20.44 -10.38 4.36
N ALA A 276 -21.56 -10.50 5.06
CA ALA A 276 -21.74 -11.35 6.23
C ALA A 276 -23.16 -11.93 6.25
N GLU A 277 -23.35 -12.97 7.05
CA GLU A 277 -24.66 -13.55 7.35
C GLU A 277 -24.80 -13.82 8.85
N ILE A 278 -26.00 -13.68 9.39
CA ILE A 278 -26.27 -14.03 10.79
C ILE A 278 -26.76 -15.48 10.82
N VAL A 279 -26.04 -16.34 11.52
CA VAL A 279 -26.28 -17.79 11.55
C VAL A 279 -26.72 -18.30 12.92
N ALA A 280 -26.53 -17.48 13.97
CA ALA A 280 -27.00 -17.79 15.32
C ALA A 280 -27.42 -16.55 16.11
N VAL A 281 -28.49 -16.69 16.89
CA VAL A 281 -28.92 -15.70 17.90
C VAL A 281 -29.21 -16.44 19.21
N VAL A 282 -28.44 -16.14 20.25
CA VAL A 282 -28.53 -16.79 21.56
C VAL A 282 -28.85 -15.75 22.64
N SER A 283 -29.75 -16.11 23.55
CA SER A 283 -30.11 -15.25 24.67
C SER A 283 -30.09 -16.03 25.98
N ASP A 284 -29.68 -15.35 27.06
CA ASP A 284 -29.79 -15.82 28.44
C ASP A 284 -31.18 -15.57 29.05
N ARG A 285 -32.11 -14.96 28.28
CA ARG A 285 -33.49 -14.67 28.71
C ARG A 285 -34.50 -15.22 27.71
N SER A 286 -35.40 -16.08 28.19
CA SER A 286 -36.40 -16.74 27.34
C SER A 286 -37.41 -15.76 26.72
N SER A 287 -37.65 -14.62 27.38
CA SER A 287 -38.56 -13.57 26.94
C SER A 287 -37.88 -12.41 26.21
N ALA A 288 -36.60 -12.54 25.83
CA ALA A 288 -35.90 -11.44 25.15
C ALA A 288 -36.41 -11.28 23.70
N PRO A 289 -36.84 -10.07 23.27
CA PRO A 289 -37.32 -9.85 21.91
C PRO A 289 -36.28 -10.12 20.81
N ILE A 290 -34.98 -10.14 21.14
CA ILE A 290 -33.93 -10.51 20.18
C ILE A 290 -34.09 -11.94 19.63
N LEU A 291 -34.72 -12.86 20.40
CA LEU A 291 -35.01 -14.21 19.92
C LEU A 291 -36.10 -14.21 18.82
N GLU A 292 -37.07 -13.31 18.88
CA GLU A 292 -38.08 -13.19 17.81
C GLU A 292 -37.43 -12.68 16.52
N LYS A 293 -36.50 -11.72 16.63
CA LYS A 293 -35.70 -11.25 15.50
C LYS A 293 -34.87 -12.38 14.88
N GLY A 294 -34.24 -13.24 15.70
CA GLY A 294 -33.52 -14.40 15.21
C GLY A 294 -34.41 -15.34 14.38
N ARG A 295 -35.63 -15.62 14.85
CA ARG A 295 -36.59 -16.47 14.13
C ARG A 295 -37.07 -15.86 12.82
N SER A 296 -37.18 -14.52 12.73
CA SER A 296 -37.59 -13.86 11.48
C SER A 296 -36.52 -13.88 10.38
N LEU A 297 -35.27 -14.24 10.69
CA LEU A 297 -34.18 -14.33 9.71
C LEU A 297 -34.22 -15.61 8.87
N GLY A 298 -35.07 -16.58 9.23
CA GLY A 298 -35.26 -17.82 8.49
C GLY A 298 -34.97 -19.07 9.32
N VAL A 299 -35.42 -20.21 8.80
CA VAL A 299 -35.35 -21.53 9.48
C VAL A 299 -33.92 -22.06 9.66
N THR A 300 -32.96 -21.52 8.91
CA THR A 300 -31.54 -21.91 8.95
C THR A 300 -30.76 -21.20 10.05
N VAL A 301 -31.31 -20.15 10.66
CA VAL A 301 -30.66 -19.39 11.74
C VAL A 301 -30.91 -20.06 13.09
N THR A 302 -29.85 -20.49 13.75
CA THR A 302 -29.94 -21.14 15.07
C THR A 302 -30.35 -20.11 16.12
N THR A 303 -31.61 -20.16 16.55
CA THR A 303 -32.14 -19.23 17.56
C THR A 303 -32.44 -19.97 18.87
N LYS A 304 -31.68 -19.69 19.93
CA LYS A 304 -31.72 -20.50 21.16
C LYS A 304 -31.72 -19.68 22.46
N PHE A 305 -32.58 -20.07 23.38
CA PHE A 305 -32.52 -19.64 24.78
C PHE A 305 -31.65 -20.61 25.58
N LEU A 306 -30.74 -20.10 26.40
CA LEU A 306 -29.95 -20.86 27.36
C LEU A 306 -30.23 -20.39 28.78
N SER A 307 -30.46 -21.34 29.70
CA SER A 307 -30.71 -21.02 31.10
C SER A 307 -29.43 -21.12 31.90
N ALA A 308 -29.07 -20.05 32.62
CA ALA A 308 -27.95 -20.09 33.56
C ALA A 308 -28.28 -20.82 34.88
N LYS A 309 -29.50 -21.34 35.05
CA LYS A 309 -29.94 -21.95 36.30
C LYS A 309 -29.18 -23.24 36.59
N GLY A 310 -28.39 -23.24 37.66
CA GLY A 310 -27.63 -24.41 38.12
C GLY A 310 -26.27 -24.59 37.43
N LEU A 311 -25.85 -23.64 36.59
CA LEU A 311 -24.56 -23.66 35.91
C LEU A 311 -23.61 -22.62 36.53
N SER A 312 -22.32 -22.96 36.62
CA SER A 312 -21.28 -21.96 36.83
C SER A 312 -21.17 -21.04 35.61
N ARG A 313 -20.49 -19.89 35.76
CA ARG A 313 -20.24 -18.97 34.64
C ARG A 313 -19.54 -19.67 33.48
N ASP A 314 -18.48 -20.42 33.78
CA ASP A 314 -17.68 -21.13 32.77
C ASP A 314 -18.50 -22.23 32.07
N GLN A 315 -19.35 -22.94 32.81
CA GLN A 315 -20.25 -23.96 32.24
C GLN A 315 -21.29 -23.33 31.30
N PHE A 316 -21.90 -22.23 31.72
CA PHE A 316 -22.87 -21.52 30.89
C PHE A 316 -22.23 -20.95 29.62
N ASP A 317 -21.06 -20.34 29.73
CA ASP A 317 -20.37 -19.76 28.58
C ASP A 317 -19.81 -20.83 27.62
N ALA A 318 -19.45 -22.01 28.14
CA ALA A 318 -19.13 -23.18 27.32
C ALA A 318 -20.34 -23.67 26.52
N GLU A 319 -21.55 -23.67 27.10
CA GLU A 319 -22.78 -23.97 26.35
C GLU A 319 -23.06 -22.92 25.26
N CYS A 320 -22.90 -21.63 25.57
CA CYS A 320 -22.98 -20.56 24.57
C CYS A 320 -22.02 -20.81 23.41
N THR A 321 -20.75 -21.10 23.71
CA THR A 321 -19.73 -21.40 22.70
C THR A 321 -20.10 -22.63 21.87
N SER A 322 -20.59 -23.70 22.50
CA SER A 322 -21.02 -24.91 21.78
C SER A 322 -22.14 -24.64 20.78
N VAL A 323 -23.13 -23.81 21.14
CA VAL A 323 -24.23 -23.44 20.24
C VAL A 323 -23.72 -22.59 19.06
N LEU A 324 -22.86 -21.61 19.33
CA LEU A 324 -22.27 -20.76 18.30
C LEU A 324 -21.39 -21.57 17.33
N VAL A 325 -20.53 -22.45 17.86
CA VAL A 325 -19.68 -23.34 17.05
C VAL A 325 -20.51 -24.32 16.24
N GLY A 326 -21.54 -24.92 16.83
CA GLY A 326 -22.45 -25.84 16.13
C GLY A 326 -23.22 -25.19 14.98
N ALA A 327 -23.53 -23.89 15.10
CA ALA A 327 -24.10 -23.09 14.01
C ALA A 327 -23.06 -22.63 12.98
N GLY A 328 -21.77 -22.89 13.21
CA GLY A 328 -20.65 -22.50 12.37
C GLY A 328 -20.36 -21.00 12.38
N VAL A 329 -20.48 -20.36 13.56
CA VAL A 329 -20.14 -18.96 13.80
C VAL A 329 -18.63 -18.74 13.75
N GLU A 330 -18.22 -17.67 13.08
CA GLU A 330 -16.83 -17.22 12.96
C GLU A 330 -16.57 -15.95 13.78
N TYR A 331 -17.58 -15.10 13.96
CA TYR A 331 -17.49 -13.80 14.61
C TYR A 331 -18.71 -13.52 15.50
N VAL A 332 -18.49 -13.06 16.73
CA VAL A 332 -19.53 -12.89 17.75
C VAL A 332 -19.80 -11.42 18.02
N LEU A 333 -21.08 -11.04 18.07
CA LEU A 333 -21.56 -9.72 18.47
C LEU A 333 -22.26 -9.80 19.82
N LEU A 334 -21.83 -9.02 20.80
CA LEU A 334 -22.57 -8.79 22.04
C LEU A 334 -23.50 -7.57 21.85
N VAL A 335 -24.81 -7.81 21.91
CA VAL A 335 -25.82 -6.77 21.66
C VAL A 335 -26.70 -6.63 22.91
N GLY A 336 -26.34 -5.69 23.77
CA GLY A 336 -27.02 -5.49 25.06
C GLY A 336 -27.05 -6.79 25.87
N TYR A 337 -25.90 -7.45 25.97
CA TYR A 337 -25.73 -8.70 26.69
C TYR A 337 -25.36 -8.41 28.15
N MET A 338 -26.22 -8.81 29.09
CA MET A 338 -26.20 -8.34 30.48
C MET A 338 -25.38 -9.24 31.41
N ARG A 339 -24.36 -9.92 30.87
CA ARG A 339 -23.53 -10.88 31.62
C ARG A 339 -22.06 -10.64 31.29
N ILE A 340 -21.22 -10.70 32.33
CA ILE A 340 -19.76 -10.72 32.19
C ILE A 340 -19.35 -12.14 31.77
N LEU A 341 -18.57 -12.23 30.70
CA LEU A 341 -18.09 -13.48 30.13
C LEU A 341 -16.88 -14.00 30.91
N SER A 342 -16.74 -15.33 30.98
CA SER A 342 -15.60 -16.02 31.56
C SER A 342 -14.34 -15.91 30.72
N LYS A 343 -13.19 -16.09 31.37
CA LYS A 343 -11.90 -16.18 30.70
C LYS A 343 -11.87 -17.25 29.61
N GLY A 344 -12.50 -18.41 29.84
CA GLY A 344 -12.56 -19.49 28.84
C GLY A 344 -13.28 -19.06 27.56
N PHE A 345 -14.32 -18.23 27.67
CA PHE A 345 -15.01 -17.67 26.51
C PHE A 345 -14.17 -16.62 25.79
N THR A 346 -13.60 -15.67 26.54
CA THR A 346 -12.82 -14.57 25.95
C THR A 346 -11.53 -15.06 25.31
N ASP A 347 -10.87 -16.08 25.87
CA ASP A 347 -9.72 -16.75 25.26
C ASP A 347 -10.10 -17.44 23.94
N TYR A 348 -11.22 -18.19 23.91
CA TYR A 348 -11.64 -18.92 22.71
C TYR A 348 -12.04 -17.98 21.57
N TRP A 349 -12.75 -16.90 21.89
CA TRP A 349 -13.22 -15.90 20.93
C TRP A 349 -12.32 -14.67 20.81
N ALA A 350 -11.07 -14.75 21.27
CA ALA A 350 -10.11 -13.65 21.19
C ALA A 350 -9.98 -13.13 19.74
N GLY A 351 -10.03 -11.80 19.56
CA GLY A 351 -10.03 -11.15 18.25
C GLY A 351 -11.25 -11.44 17.36
N ARG A 352 -12.26 -12.13 17.89
CA ARG A 352 -13.46 -12.61 17.18
C ARG A 352 -14.77 -12.36 17.94
N CYS A 353 -14.74 -11.55 19.00
CA CYS A 353 -15.90 -11.14 19.77
C CYS A 353 -15.85 -9.64 20.03
N ILE A 354 -16.90 -8.91 19.65
CA ILE A 354 -17.00 -7.46 19.85
C ILE A 354 -18.27 -7.07 20.61
N ASN A 355 -18.16 -6.00 21.38
CA ASN A 355 -19.26 -5.40 22.13
C ASN A 355 -19.43 -3.92 21.75
N VAL A 356 -20.65 -3.40 21.92
CA VAL A 356 -20.93 -1.96 21.84
C VAL A 356 -21.12 -1.38 23.23
N HIS A 357 -20.39 -0.30 23.51
CA HIS A 357 -20.50 0.47 24.74
C HIS A 357 -21.06 1.87 24.45
N PRO A 358 -22.05 2.38 25.21
CA PRO A 358 -22.72 3.66 24.93
C PRO A 358 -21.95 4.91 25.42
N SER A 359 -20.61 4.86 25.38
CA SER A 359 -19.72 6.00 25.61
C SER A 359 -18.47 5.94 24.72
N LEU A 360 -17.66 7.00 24.77
CA LEU A 360 -16.30 7.03 24.19
C LEU A 360 -15.28 6.48 25.19
N LEU A 361 -14.98 5.18 25.11
CA LEU A 361 -13.96 4.55 25.96
C LEU A 361 -12.58 5.23 25.75
N PRO A 362 -11.76 5.35 26.81
CA PRO A 362 -11.92 4.78 28.15
C PRO A 362 -12.85 5.58 29.08
N LYS A 363 -13.47 6.69 28.64
CA LYS A 363 -14.38 7.47 29.50
C LYS A 363 -15.66 6.70 29.78
N HIS A 364 -16.13 6.78 31.03
CA HIS A 364 -17.37 6.12 31.50
C HIS A 364 -17.38 4.60 31.28
N SER A 365 -16.21 3.94 31.36
CA SER A 365 -16.09 2.48 31.36
C SER A 365 -16.91 1.86 32.51
N GLY A 366 -17.59 0.74 32.26
CA GLY A 366 -18.42 0.05 33.24
C GLY A 366 -19.77 0.72 33.57
N GLY A 367 -20.03 1.92 33.04
CA GLY A 367 -21.35 2.55 33.12
C GLY A 367 -22.31 1.96 32.09
N MET A 368 -23.59 1.84 32.43
CA MET A 368 -24.61 1.39 31.47
C MET A 368 -25.83 2.31 31.44
N ASP A 369 -26.52 2.29 30.31
CA ASP A 369 -27.85 2.88 30.13
C ASP A 369 -27.86 4.40 30.45
N LEU A 370 -28.92 4.94 31.06
CA LEU A 370 -29.06 6.37 31.35
C LEU A 370 -27.92 6.95 32.21
N ALA A 371 -27.29 6.15 33.07
CA ALA A 371 -26.28 6.64 34.01
C ALA A 371 -25.04 7.20 33.29
N VAL A 372 -24.66 6.58 32.17
CA VAL A 372 -23.55 7.05 31.33
C VAL A 372 -23.86 8.41 30.74
N HIS A 373 -25.05 8.57 30.17
CA HIS A 373 -25.46 9.82 29.55
C HIS A 373 -25.66 10.92 30.59
N GLN A 374 -26.18 10.59 31.78
CA GLN A 374 -26.28 11.55 32.88
C GLN A 374 -24.89 12.04 33.33
N ALA A 375 -23.90 11.14 33.44
CA ALA A 375 -22.54 11.54 33.81
C ALA A 375 -21.89 12.47 32.76
N VAL A 376 -22.15 12.25 31.47
CA VAL A 376 -21.70 13.15 30.39
C VAL A 376 -22.29 14.56 30.55
N ILE A 377 -23.60 14.64 30.86
CA ILE A 377 -24.29 15.92 31.09
C ILE A 377 -23.77 16.61 32.36
N ASP A 378 -23.63 15.88 33.46
CA ASP A 378 -23.18 16.41 34.75
C ASP A 378 -21.75 16.95 34.67
N ASN A 379 -20.89 16.28 33.89
CA ASN A 379 -19.51 16.70 33.63
C ASN A 379 -19.39 17.81 32.57
N LYS A 380 -20.51 18.26 31.98
CA LYS A 380 -20.57 19.29 30.93
C LYS A 380 -19.66 18.97 29.75
N GLU A 381 -19.57 17.70 29.38
CA GLU A 381 -18.78 17.28 28.23
C GLU A 381 -19.43 17.78 26.93
N THR A 382 -18.61 18.23 25.98
CA THR A 382 -19.09 18.74 24.69
C THR A 382 -19.34 17.63 23.66
N GLU A 383 -18.92 16.41 23.95
CA GLU A 383 -18.96 15.26 23.06
C GLU A 383 -19.32 13.98 23.81
N SER A 384 -20.07 13.11 23.13
CA SER A 384 -20.41 11.76 23.57
C SER A 384 -20.39 10.82 22.37
N GLY A 385 -20.76 9.55 22.54
CA GLY A 385 -20.73 8.61 21.43
C GLY A 385 -20.86 7.16 21.85
N CYS A 386 -20.58 6.26 20.93
CA CYS A 386 -20.50 4.82 21.20
C CYS A 386 -19.14 4.27 20.75
N THR A 387 -18.70 3.22 21.44
CA THR A 387 -17.46 2.50 21.14
C THR A 387 -17.77 1.04 20.82
N ILE A 388 -17.25 0.54 19.71
CA ILE A 388 -17.11 -0.89 19.44
C ILE A 388 -15.70 -1.30 19.85
N HIS A 389 -15.60 -2.29 20.72
CA HIS A 389 -14.32 -2.81 21.21
C HIS A 389 -14.32 -4.34 21.21
N GLU A 390 -13.13 -4.94 21.17
CA GLU A 390 -12.96 -6.38 21.38
C GLU A 390 -13.26 -6.74 22.82
N VAL A 391 -13.84 -7.92 23.03
CA VAL A 391 -14.22 -8.40 24.36
C VAL A 391 -13.02 -9.11 24.99
N THR A 392 -12.53 -8.58 26.11
CA THR A 392 -11.51 -9.20 26.96
C THR A 392 -12.11 -9.58 28.32
N GLU A 393 -11.30 -10.17 29.20
CA GLU A 393 -11.73 -10.47 30.57
C GLU A 393 -12.01 -9.18 31.39
N GLU A 394 -11.31 -8.10 31.06
CA GLU A 394 -11.55 -6.78 31.64
C GLU A 394 -12.78 -6.12 30.99
N VAL A 395 -13.74 -5.72 31.82
CA VAL A 395 -14.97 -5.06 31.37
C VAL A 395 -14.60 -3.74 30.68
N ASP A 396 -14.98 -3.61 29.41
CA ASP A 396 -14.70 -2.46 28.55
C ASP A 396 -13.20 -2.11 28.37
N GLY A 397 -12.29 -3.04 28.69
CA GLY A 397 -10.84 -2.84 28.62
C GLY A 397 -10.17 -3.33 27.33
N GLY A 398 -10.95 -3.90 26.40
CA GLY A 398 -10.40 -4.46 25.17
C GLY A 398 -10.07 -3.42 24.09
N PRO A 399 -9.25 -3.80 23.09
CA PRO A 399 -8.89 -2.92 21.97
C PRO A 399 -10.10 -2.28 21.28
N ILE A 400 -10.02 -0.97 21.05
CA ILE A 400 -11.06 -0.21 20.36
C ILE A 400 -11.00 -0.51 18.85
N VAL A 401 -12.14 -0.88 18.26
CA VAL A 401 -12.28 -1.19 16.83
C VAL A 401 -12.87 -0.01 16.04
N VAL A 402 -13.92 0.62 16.58
CA VAL A 402 -14.61 1.78 16.00
C VAL A 402 -15.13 2.68 17.12
N GLN A 403 -15.02 4.00 16.95
CA GLN A 403 -15.72 4.98 17.77
C GLN A 403 -16.53 5.93 16.88
N LYS A 404 -17.76 6.25 17.29
CA LYS A 404 -18.57 7.28 16.64
C LYS A 404 -18.96 8.33 17.66
N VAL A 405 -18.76 9.59 17.28
CA VAL A 405 -18.93 10.77 18.14
C VAL A 405 -20.18 11.53 17.75
N VAL A 406 -20.88 12.07 18.74
CA VAL A 406 -21.94 13.07 18.62
C VAL A 406 -21.63 14.27 19.49
N LYS A 407 -21.99 15.46 19.03
CA LYS A 407 -21.91 16.67 19.84
C LYS A 407 -23.02 16.69 20.87
N VAL A 408 -22.68 17.10 22.08
CA VAL A 408 -23.63 17.35 23.17
C VAL A 408 -24.11 18.79 23.06
N GLU A 409 -25.42 19.00 22.92
CA GLU A 409 -26.01 20.32 22.74
C GLU A 409 -26.36 20.99 24.08
N SER A 410 -26.39 22.33 24.08
CA SER A 410 -26.77 23.08 25.28
C SER A 410 -28.24 22.84 25.63
N GLY A 411 -28.51 22.30 26.83
CA GLY A 411 -29.86 21.97 27.30
C GLY A 411 -30.31 20.53 27.00
N GLU A 412 -29.41 19.68 26.49
CA GLU A 412 -29.69 18.27 26.24
C GLU A 412 -29.90 17.47 27.55
N THR A 413 -30.80 16.48 27.51
CA THR A 413 -31.08 15.56 28.64
C THR A 413 -30.40 14.21 28.43
N ALA A 414 -30.25 13.41 29.50
CA ALA A 414 -29.70 12.06 29.40
C ALA A 414 -30.49 11.17 28.41
N GLU A 415 -31.82 11.32 28.34
CA GLU A 415 -32.69 10.57 27.42
C GLU A 415 -32.52 10.97 25.96
N SER A 416 -32.41 12.27 25.69
CA SER A 416 -32.21 12.77 24.33
C SER A 416 -30.80 12.43 23.81
N LEU A 417 -29.79 12.52 24.67
CA LEU A 417 -28.43 12.08 24.36
C LEU A 417 -28.36 10.57 24.14
N LYS A 418 -29.04 9.76 24.98
CA LYS A 418 -29.15 8.31 24.79
C LYS A 418 -29.71 7.94 23.42
N ALA A 419 -30.77 8.62 22.98
CA ALA A 419 -31.37 8.37 21.67
C ALA A 419 -30.39 8.68 20.51
N LYS A 420 -29.63 9.78 20.61
CA LYS A 420 -28.59 10.13 19.62
C LYS A 420 -27.47 9.08 19.59
N VAL A 421 -26.95 8.67 20.75
CA VAL A 421 -25.88 7.66 20.83
C VAL A 421 -26.37 6.31 20.31
N GLN A 422 -27.57 5.88 20.69
CA GLN A 422 -28.14 4.60 20.26
C GLN A 422 -28.32 4.51 18.74
N ALA A 423 -28.58 5.64 18.07
CA ALA A 423 -28.65 5.71 16.61
C ALA A 423 -27.29 5.45 15.91
N LEU A 424 -26.16 5.64 16.61
CA LEU A 424 -24.82 5.37 16.09
C LEU A 424 -24.37 3.92 16.23
N GLU A 425 -24.91 3.17 17.18
CA GLU A 425 -24.46 1.82 17.52
C GLU A 425 -24.52 0.85 16.33
N GLY A 426 -25.65 0.85 15.59
CA GLY A 426 -25.83 0.02 14.41
C GLY A 426 -24.83 0.35 13.29
N PRO A 427 -24.72 1.62 12.86
CA PRO A 427 -23.67 2.06 11.94
C PRO A 427 -22.25 1.72 12.41
N ALA A 428 -21.96 1.81 13.71
CA ALA A 428 -20.65 1.44 14.26
C ALA A 428 -20.38 -0.07 14.16
N PHE A 429 -21.37 -0.93 14.43
CA PHE A 429 -21.26 -2.37 14.20
C PHE A 429 -21.01 -2.69 12.72
N ILE A 430 -21.76 -2.08 11.80
CA ILE A 430 -21.57 -2.30 10.36
C ILE A 430 -20.14 -1.95 9.94
N GLU A 431 -19.61 -0.82 10.41
CA GLU A 431 -18.23 -0.40 10.13
C GLU A 431 -17.21 -1.40 10.68
N ALA A 432 -17.37 -1.84 11.94
CA ALA A 432 -16.50 -2.83 12.57
C ALA A 432 -16.53 -4.18 11.83
N ILE A 433 -17.71 -4.65 11.43
CA ILE A 433 -17.87 -5.90 10.67
C ILE A 433 -17.27 -5.75 9.27
N ARG A 434 -17.42 -4.60 8.60
CA ARG A 434 -16.75 -4.35 7.30
C ARG A 434 -15.24 -4.43 7.41
N LYS A 435 -14.64 -3.85 8.46
CA LYS A 435 -13.20 -3.97 8.71
C LYS A 435 -12.78 -5.45 8.82
N LYS A 436 -13.63 -6.30 9.40
CA LYS A 436 -13.38 -7.76 9.49
C LYS A 436 -13.67 -8.54 8.20
N CYS A 437 -14.66 -8.13 7.42
CA CYS A 437 -15.05 -8.78 6.15
C CYS A 437 -14.10 -8.47 4.99
N LYS A 438 -13.23 -7.47 5.13
CA LYS A 438 -12.13 -7.22 4.20
C LYS A 438 -11.12 -8.38 4.29
N THR A 439 -11.18 -9.31 3.33
CA THR A 439 -10.15 -10.34 3.10
C THR A 439 -8.93 -9.81 2.34
N THR A 440 -9.02 -8.62 1.76
CA THR A 440 -7.86 -7.85 1.30
C THR A 440 -7.45 -6.89 2.40
N VAL A 441 -6.35 -7.21 3.08
CA VAL A 441 -5.48 -6.17 3.64
C VAL A 441 -5.02 -5.35 2.45
N SER A 442 -5.60 -4.16 2.25
CA SER A 442 -5.02 -3.22 1.29
C SER A 442 -3.70 -2.69 1.85
N TYR A 443 -2.81 -2.23 0.99
CA TYR A 443 -1.60 -1.53 1.43
C TYR A 443 -1.97 -0.39 2.41
N ALA A 444 -3.10 0.30 2.17
CA ALA A 444 -3.66 1.31 3.07
C ALA A 444 -4.12 0.76 4.44
N ASP A 445 -4.62 -0.47 4.51
CA ASP A 445 -4.99 -1.12 5.79
C ASP A 445 -3.73 -1.58 6.58
N ALA A 446 -2.58 -1.77 5.91
CA ALA A 446 -1.26 -1.91 6.52
C ALA A 446 -0.64 -0.56 6.93
N GLY A 447 -1.42 0.53 6.81
CA GLY A 447 -1.01 1.89 7.08
C GLY A 447 -0.21 2.54 5.96
N VAL A 448 -0.29 2.05 4.71
CA VAL A 448 0.48 2.58 3.56
C VAL A 448 -0.39 3.25 2.51
N SER A 449 -0.20 4.54 2.28
CA SER A 449 -1.03 5.31 1.33
C SER A 449 -0.41 5.42 -0.07
N ILE A 450 -0.97 4.71 -1.05
CA ILE A 450 -0.58 4.82 -2.48
C ILE A 450 -0.83 6.25 -3.00
N ASP A 451 -1.93 6.89 -2.60
CA ASP A 451 -2.25 8.26 -3.01
C ASP A 451 -1.25 9.28 -2.44
N ALA A 452 -0.75 9.05 -1.22
CA ALA A 452 0.30 9.89 -0.63
C ALA A 452 1.63 9.71 -1.38
N GLY A 453 1.98 8.48 -1.77
CA GLY A 453 3.14 8.22 -2.63
C GLY A 453 3.05 8.94 -3.98
N ASN A 454 1.90 8.85 -4.66
CA ASN A 454 1.68 9.57 -5.93
C ASN A 454 1.75 11.10 -5.76
N SER A 455 1.18 11.63 -4.66
CA SER A 455 1.23 13.06 -4.36
C SER A 455 2.65 13.55 -4.09
N LEU A 456 3.46 12.75 -3.37
CA LEU A 456 4.87 13.04 -3.14
C LEU A 456 5.63 13.12 -4.46
N VAL A 457 5.44 12.15 -5.36
CA VAL A 457 6.10 12.11 -6.68
C VAL A 457 5.80 13.39 -7.48
N GLU A 458 4.55 13.84 -7.54
CA GLU A 458 4.22 15.09 -8.25
C GLU A 458 4.89 16.32 -7.64
N LEU A 459 5.03 16.39 -6.31
CA LEU A 459 5.66 17.51 -5.61
C LEU A 459 7.18 17.59 -5.84
N ILE A 460 7.87 16.45 -5.94
CA ILE A 460 9.33 16.39 -6.03
C ILE A 460 9.86 16.39 -7.48
N LYS A 461 9.01 16.11 -8.47
CA LYS A 461 9.37 16.10 -9.90
C LYS A 461 10.19 17.33 -10.35
N PRO A 462 9.82 18.59 -10.00
CA PRO A 462 10.60 19.76 -10.40
C PRO A 462 12.02 19.77 -9.83
N SER A 463 12.18 19.33 -8.58
CA SER A 463 13.48 19.26 -7.92
C SER A 463 14.37 18.19 -8.55
N CYS A 464 13.82 17.02 -8.85
CA CYS A 464 14.57 15.94 -9.52
C CYS A 464 15.01 16.37 -10.92
N LYS A 465 14.10 16.99 -11.70
CA LYS A 465 14.41 17.52 -13.04
C LYS A 465 15.53 18.57 -13.05
N ALA A 466 15.69 19.32 -11.95
CA ALA A 466 16.77 20.30 -11.80
C ALA A 466 18.17 19.66 -11.70
N THR A 467 18.25 18.33 -11.50
CA THR A 467 19.50 17.56 -11.41
C THR A 467 19.93 16.95 -12.75
N ARG A 468 19.18 17.18 -13.84
CA ARG A 468 19.49 16.65 -15.16
C ARG A 468 20.95 16.94 -15.58
N ARG A 469 21.56 15.99 -16.26
CA ARG A 469 22.93 16.11 -16.79
C ARG A 469 23.09 15.27 -18.06
N PRO A 470 24.18 15.44 -18.83
CA PRO A 470 24.48 14.50 -19.91
C PRO A 470 24.48 13.06 -19.39
N GLY A 471 23.73 12.19 -20.08
CA GLY A 471 23.47 10.82 -19.69
C GLY A 471 22.13 10.58 -18.99
N CYS A 472 21.46 11.59 -18.42
CA CYS A 472 20.13 11.40 -17.82
C CYS A 472 19.29 12.68 -17.72
N ASP A 473 18.01 12.58 -18.11
CA ASP A 473 17.03 13.67 -18.01
C ASP A 473 16.39 13.83 -16.62
N ALA A 474 16.67 12.90 -15.69
CA ALA A 474 16.14 12.87 -14.32
C ALA A 474 14.59 12.93 -14.26
N GLU A 475 13.92 12.23 -15.18
CA GLU A 475 12.46 12.11 -15.20
C GLU A 475 11.99 10.95 -14.29
N LEU A 476 11.11 11.26 -13.34
CA LEU A 476 10.50 10.29 -12.43
C LEU A 476 9.23 9.67 -13.03
N GLY A 477 8.96 8.40 -12.70
CA GLY A 477 7.69 7.70 -13.02
C GLY A 477 7.83 6.46 -13.91
N GLY A 478 9.03 6.13 -14.38
CA GLY A 478 9.33 4.86 -15.04
C GLY A 478 9.68 3.74 -14.06
N PHE A 479 9.78 2.50 -14.55
CA PHE A 479 10.17 1.32 -13.75
C PHE A 479 11.63 1.37 -13.24
N GLY A 480 12.47 2.26 -13.78
CA GLY A 480 13.83 2.48 -13.35
C GLY A 480 14.45 3.71 -14.02
N GLY A 481 15.38 4.36 -13.32
CA GLY A 481 16.16 5.47 -13.86
C GLY A 481 17.20 4.96 -14.86
N LEU A 482 17.31 5.62 -16.02
CA LEU A 482 18.27 5.28 -17.06
C LEU A 482 19.43 6.26 -17.05
N PHE A 483 20.66 5.75 -17.22
CA PHE A 483 21.85 6.57 -17.41
C PHE A 483 22.67 6.09 -18.61
N ASP A 484 22.84 6.95 -19.61
CA ASP A 484 23.65 6.69 -20.80
C ASP A 484 25.09 7.17 -20.59
N LEU A 485 26.00 6.21 -20.39
CA LEU A 485 27.43 6.45 -20.22
C LEU A 485 28.07 7.10 -21.44
N ALA A 486 27.66 6.70 -22.65
CA ALA A 486 28.22 7.26 -23.88
C ALA A 486 27.82 8.73 -24.04
N ALA A 487 26.55 9.07 -23.75
CA ALA A 487 26.08 10.45 -23.73
C ALA A 487 26.76 11.30 -22.63
N ALA A 488 27.21 10.67 -21.54
CA ALA A 488 28.00 11.32 -20.50
C ALA A 488 29.51 11.42 -20.82
N GLY A 489 29.96 10.90 -21.98
CA GLY A 489 31.34 11.01 -22.45
C GLY A 489 32.26 9.83 -22.07
N TYR A 490 31.71 8.76 -21.49
CA TYR A 490 32.47 7.57 -21.09
C TYR A 490 32.43 6.48 -22.17
N LYS A 491 33.54 5.75 -22.32
CA LYS A 491 33.64 4.59 -23.21
C LYS A 491 33.71 3.31 -22.39
N SER A 492 33.07 2.25 -22.88
CA SER A 492 32.93 1.01 -22.11
C SER A 492 34.26 0.29 -21.88
N GLU A 493 35.24 0.44 -22.77
CA GLU A 493 36.54 -0.24 -22.69
C GLU A 493 37.44 0.23 -21.54
N ASP A 494 37.37 1.51 -21.16
CA ASP A 494 38.27 2.15 -20.19
C ASP A 494 37.56 2.66 -18.94
N THR A 495 36.24 2.51 -18.85
CA THR A 495 35.44 2.96 -17.70
C THR A 495 35.21 1.84 -16.68
N ILE A 496 35.34 2.18 -15.40
CA ILE A 496 34.92 1.39 -14.24
C ILE A 496 33.78 2.13 -13.55
N ILE A 497 32.74 1.38 -13.20
CA ILE A 497 31.63 1.88 -12.38
C ILE A 497 31.92 1.63 -10.91
N ILE A 498 31.69 2.64 -10.07
CA ILE A 498 31.85 2.57 -8.62
C ILE A 498 30.51 2.89 -7.99
N GLY A 499 30.10 2.06 -7.02
CA GLY A 499 28.91 2.30 -6.21
C GLY A 499 29.29 2.65 -4.77
N ALA A 500 28.56 3.59 -4.17
CA ALA A 500 28.62 3.91 -2.75
C ALA A 500 27.21 3.94 -2.18
N THR A 501 27.04 3.43 -0.97
CA THR A 501 25.79 3.51 -0.23
C THR A 501 26.06 3.92 1.20
N ASP A 502 25.24 4.83 1.71
CA ASP A 502 25.35 5.30 3.09
C ASP A 502 24.00 5.84 3.59
N GLY A 503 23.89 6.04 4.90
CA GLY A 503 22.78 6.71 5.56
C GLY A 503 23.21 7.98 6.26
N VAL A 504 22.24 8.76 6.75
CA VAL A 504 22.53 9.96 7.55
C VAL A 504 22.92 9.60 8.99
N GLY A 505 22.38 8.51 9.53
CA GLY A 505 22.61 8.07 10.90
C GLY A 505 21.88 8.93 11.94
N THR A 506 22.41 9.00 13.17
CA THR A 506 21.67 9.57 14.31
C THR A 506 21.50 11.09 14.30
N LYS A 507 22.06 11.79 13.30
CA LYS A 507 21.75 13.20 13.00
C LYS A 507 20.28 13.39 12.65
N LEU A 508 19.63 12.37 12.05
CA LEU A 508 18.20 12.38 11.81
C LEU A 508 17.40 12.71 13.06
N ARG A 509 17.81 12.25 14.25
CA ARG A 509 17.06 12.54 15.48
C ARG A 509 17.02 14.04 15.81
N VAL A 510 18.06 14.79 15.48
CA VAL A 510 18.07 16.26 15.65
C VAL A 510 17.12 16.92 14.66
N ALA A 511 17.10 16.44 13.40
CA ALA A 511 16.16 16.91 12.38
C ALA A 511 14.70 16.70 12.81
N HIS A 512 14.36 15.51 13.33
CA HIS A 512 13.03 15.21 13.87
C HIS A 512 12.63 16.14 15.03
N LEU A 513 13.52 16.33 16.01
CA LEU A 513 13.24 17.14 17.20
C LEU A 513 13.06 18.63 16.86
N THR A 514 13.72 19.12 15.81
CA THR A 514 13.66 20.52 15.37
C THR A 514 12.68 20.76 14.23
N LYS A 515 12.12 19.70 13.64
CA LYS A 515 11.28 19.72 12.43
C LYS A 515 11.95 20.38 11.22
N LYS A 516 13.26 20.16 11.06
CA LYS A 516 14.08 20.71 9.96
C LYS A 516 14.71 19.57 9.17
N HIS A 517 14.14 19.28 8.00
CA HIS A 517 14.38 18.04 7.25
C HIS A 517 15.18 18.24 5.95
N GLU A 518 15.26 19.46 5.43
CA GLU A 518 15.89 19.71 4.14
C GLU A 518 17.40 19.45 4.14
N SER A 519 18.11 19.87 5.19
CA SER A 519 19.59 19.72 5.24
C SER A 519 20.05 18.27 5.33
N VAL A 520 19.25 17.36 5.91
CA VAL A 520 19.63 15.94 6.00
C VAL A 520 19.59 15.22 4.65
N GLY A 521 18.84 15.75 3.67
CA GLY A 521 18.92 15.27 2.29
C GLY A 521 20.28 15.57 1.65
N ILE A 522 20.86 16.74 1.94
CA ILE A 522 22.21 17.10 1.50
C ILE A 522 23.25 16.22 2.19
N ASP A 523 23.09 15.98 3.50
CA ASP A 523 23.95 15.07 4.26
C ASP A 523 23.98 13.67 3.62
N LEU A 524 22.82 13.12 3.27
CA LEU A 524 22.70 11.80 2.65
C LEU A 524 23.52 11.69 1.35
N VAL A 525 23.39 12.69 0.47
CA VAL A 525 24.13 12.74 -0.78
C VAL A 525 25.63 12.89 -0.52
N ALA A 526 26.00 13.83 0.36
CA ALA A 526 27.39 14.14 0.65
C ALA A 526 28.16 12.92 1.17
N MET A 527 27.54 12.13 2.05
CA MET A 527 28.15 10.90 2.57
C MET A 527 28.52 9.92 1.45
N CYS A 528 27.64 9.72 0.46
CA CYS A 528 27.90 8.80 -0.64
C CYS A 528 28.88 9.37 -1.68
N VAL A 529 28.67 10.61 -2.13
CA VAL A 529 29.44 11.16 -3.28
C VAL A 529 30.87 11.50 -2.91
N ASN A 530 31.13 11.88 -1.65
CA ASN A 530 32.49 12.11 -1.18
C ASN A 530 33.31 10.81 -1.14
N ASP A 531 32.68 9.67 -0.87
CA ASP A 531 33.33 8.36 -0.91
C ASP A 531 33.65 7.90 -2.34
N LEU A 532 32.80 8.24 -3.32
CA LEU A 532 33.12 7.99 -4.75
C LEU A 532 34.37 8.75 -5.19
N ILE A 533 34.49 10.02 -4.76
CA ILE A 533 35.64 10.87 -5.08
C ILE A 533 36.94 10.30 -4.50
N VAL A 534 36.87 9.64 -3.34
CA VAL A 534 38.06 9.01 -2.72
C VAL A 534 38.67 7.93 -3.61
N ALA A 535 37.84 7.19 -4.36
CA ALA A 535 38.30 6.21 -5.34
C ALA A 535 38.66 6.82 -6.71
N GLY A 536 38.58 8.15 -6.84
CA GLY A 536 38.81 8.90 -8.08
C GLY A 536 37.60 8.96 -9.02
N GLY A 537 36.41 8.55 -8.55
CA GLY A 537 35.19 8.50 -9.37
C GLY A 537 34.43 9.82 -9.43
N GLU A 538 33.96 10.17 -10.62
CA GLU A 538 32.96 11.23 -10.82
C GLU A 538 31.56 10.68 -10.51
N PRO A 539 30.78 11.28 -9.60
CA PRO A 539 29.39 10.90 -9.37
C PRO A 539 28.53 11.13 -10.62
N LEU A 540 27.79 10.10 -11.07
CA LEU A 540 26.93 10.16 -12.24
C LEU A 540 25.47 10.31 -11.87
N PHE A 541 24.98 9.42 -11.01
CA PHE A 541 23.60 9.44 -10.55
C PHE A 541 23.45 9.00 -9.10
N PHE A 542 22.27 9.29 -8.56
CA PHE A 542 21.88 9.02 -7.19
C PHE A 542 20.48 8.38 -7.17
N LEU A 543 20.29 7.45 -6.24
CA LEU A 543 18.98 6.96 -5.82
C LEU A 543 18.83 7.06 -4.31
N ASP A 544 17.61 7.25 -3.84
CA ASP A 544 17.28 7.28 -2.42
C ASP A 544 16.24 6.23 -2.01
N TYR A 545 16.28 5.85 -0.75
CA TYR A 545 15.28 5.02 -0.10
C TYR A 545 14.84 5.72 1.19
N PHE A 546 13.59 6.18 1.20
CA PHE A 546 12.94 6.83 2.33
C PHE A 546 12.02 5.84 3.03
N ALA A 547 12.27 5.56 4.31
CA ALA A 547 11.44 4.65 5.09
C ALA A 547 10.85 5.36 6.30
N THR A 548 9.55 5.20 6.55
CA THR A 548 8.87 5.88 7.67
C THR A 548 7.76 5.02 8.27
N GLY A 549 7.39 5.29 9.52
CA GLY A 549 6.23 4.64 10.14
C GLY A 549 4.91 5.10 9.53
N LYS A 550 4.82 6.39 9.19
CA LYS A 550 3.67 6.99 8.53
C LYS A 550 4.13 8.13 7.63
N LEU A 551 3.70 8.13 6.37
CA LEU A 551 4.15 9.11 5.39
C LEU A 551 3.52 10.48 5.65
N ASP A 552 4.35 11.45 6.02
CA ASP A 552 4.06 12.88 5.90
C ASP A 552 4.65 13.39 4.59
N VAL A 553 3.77 13.81 3.67
CA VAL A 553 4.13 14.18 2.30
C VAL A 553 5.04 15.41 2.27
N GLU A 554 4.82 16.41 3.13
CA GLU A 554 5.64 17.63 3.13
C GLU A 554 7.00 17.41 3.78
N GLU A 555 7.05 16.57 4.82
CA GLU A 555 8.31 16.14 5.44
C GLU A 555 9.19 15.38 4.42
N ALA A 556 8.62 14.37 3.76
CA ALA A 556 9.32 13.59 2.74
C ALA A 556 9.74 14.47 1.55
N ALA A 557 8.86 15.36 1.08
CA ALA A 557 9.21 16.30 0.01
C ALA A 557 10.34 17.25 0.42
N SER A 558 10.40 17.67 1.68
CA SER A 558 11.48 18.51 2.23
C SER A 558 12.82 17.77 2.20
N VAL A 559 12.86 16.50 2.60
CA VAL A 559 14.06 15.67 2.50
C VAL A 559 14.50 15.52 1.05
N VAL A 560 13.60 15.16 0.14
CA VAL A 560 13.93 14.96 -1.28
C VAL A 560 14.41 16.25 -1.95
N ARG A 561 13.87 17.42 -1.58
CA ARG A 561 14.40 18.71 -2.03
C ARG A 561 15.87 18.89 -1.62
N GLY A 562 16.21 18.49 -0.39
CA GLY A 562 17.58 18.44 0.10
C GLY A 562 18.47 17.48 -0.70
N ILE A 563 17.97 16.28 -1.01
CA ILE A 563 18.69 15.28 -1.83
C ILE A 563 18.95 15.86 -3.23
N ALA A 564 17.94 16.44 -3.87
CA ALA A 564 18.09 17.06 -5.18
C ALA A 564 19.10 18.21 -5.16
N GLU A 565 19.10 19.05 -4.12
CA GLU A 565 20.10 20.10 -3.95
C GLU A 565 21.52 19.53 -3.75
N GLY A 566 21.67 18.46 -2.95
CA GLY A 566 22.93 17.74 -2.82
C GLY A 566 23.42 17.17 -4.15
N CYS A 567 22.53 16.56 -4.93
CA CYS A 567 22.84 16.03 -6.27
C CYS A 567 23.29 17.15 -7.21
N ARG A 568 22.62 18.31 -7.17
CA ARG A 568 23.00 19.49 -7.96
C ARG A 568 24.39 20.02 -7.58
N GLN A 569 24.73 20.02 -6.29
CA GLN A 569 26.08 20.41 -5.82
C GLN A 569 27.14 19.39 -6.24
N ALA A 570 26.81 18.09 -6.22
CA ALA A 570 27.68 17.00 -6.66
C ALA A 570 27.78 16.88 -8.19
N GLY A 571 26.86 17.49 -8.95
CA GLY A 571 26.78 17.35 -10.39
C GLY A 571 26.26 15.99 -10.86
N CYS A 572 25.51 15.25 -10.04
CA CYS A 572 24.89 13.97 -10.42
C CYS A 572 23.37 14.11 -10.60
N GLY A 573 22.76 13.19 -11.36
CA GLY A 573 21.31 13.13 -11.53
C GLY A 573 20.62 12.35 -10.42
N LEU A 574 19.51 12.86 -9.88
CA LEU A 574 18.59 12.09 -9.03
C LEU A 574 17.59 11.35 -9.93
N ILE A 575 17.86 10.07 -10.19
CA ILE A 575 17.21 9.34 -11.29
C ILE A 575 16.12 8.36 -10.84
N GLY A 576 15.95 8.21 -9.53
CA GLY A 576 14.93 7.36 -8.95
C GLY A 576 15.06 7.29 -7.44
N GLY A 577 14.03 6.79 -6.79
CA GLY A 577 14.01 6.57 -5.35
C GLY A 577 12.78 5.77 -4.97
N GLU A 578 12.73 5.32 -3.73
CA GLU A 578 11.61 4.52 -3.21
C GLU A 578 11.15 5.09 -1.87
N THR A 579 9.84 5.08 -1.64
CA THR A 579 9.22 5.55 -0.38
C THR A 579 8.42 4.43 0.25
N ALA A 580 8.90 3.92 1.39
CA ALA A 580 8.29 2.81 2.11
C ALA A 580 7.63 3.28 3.42
N GLU A 581 6.33 3.03 3.55
CA GLU A 581 5.60 3.22 4.80
C GLU A 581 5.52 1.87 5.53
N MET A 582 6.08 1.79 6.73
CA MET A 582 6.27 0.56 7.51
C MET A 582 5.92 0.79 9.00
N PRO A 583 4.63 0.98 9.34
CA PRO A 583 4.18 1.35 10.70
C PRO A 583 4.46 0.31 11.78
N SER A 584 4.76 -0.93 11.40
CA SER A 584 5.16 -1.99 12.35
C SER A 584 6.67 -1.98 12.66
N MET A 585 7.47 -1.26 11.87
CA MET A 585 8.93 -1.19 11.99
C MET A 585 9.39 0.15 12.56
N TYR A 586 8.82 1.26 12.08
CA TYR A 586 9.15 2.61 12.52
C TYR A 586 8.01 3.20 13.35
N ALA A 587 8.36 3.91 14.43
CA ALA A 587 7.38 4.64 15.23
C ALA A 587 6.76 5.79 14.41
N PRO A 588 5.52 6.21 14.72
CA PRO A 588 4.90 7.35 14.05
C PRO A 588 5.77 8.61 14.16
N GLY A 589 6.09 9.22 13.02
CA GLY A 589 6.92 10.42 12.94
C GLY A 589 8.43 10.17 12.99
N ASP A 590 8.90 8.93 12.98
CA ASP A 590 10.30 8.60 12.73
C ASP A 590 10.45 8.12 11.27
N TYR A 591 11.49 8.62 10.58
CA TYR A 591 11.95 8.12 9.28
C TYR A 591 13.45 7.82 9.26
N ASP A 592 13.85 6.99 8.31
CA ASP A 592 15.23 6.63 7.99
C ASP A 592 15.51 6.81 6.50
N LEU A 593 16.78 7.07 6.17
CA LEU A 593 17.23 7.40 4.82
C LEU A 593 18.43 6.55 4.44
N ALA A 594 18.36 5.93 3.26
CA ALA A 594 19.51 5.33 2.61
C ALA A 594 19.72 5.95 1.22
N GLY A 595 20.97 6.20 0.88
CA GLY A 595 21.41 6.80 -0.36
C GLY A 595 22.26 5.82 -1.15
N PHE A 596 22.18 5.91 -2.47
CA PHE A 596 22.92 5.07 -3.40
C PHE A 596 23.48 5.95 -4.49
N SER A 597 24.79 6.16 -4.51
CA SER A 597 25.46 6.90 -5.57
C SER A 597 26.24 5.97 -6.46
N VAL A 598 26.15 6.20 -7.77
CA VAL A 598 26.94 5.52 -8.78
C VAL A 598 27.79 6.55 -9.50
N GLY A 599 29.08 6.27 -9.60
CA GLY A 599 30.07 7.08 -10.30
C GLY A 599 30.84 6.28 -11.34
N ALA A 600 31.66 6.98 -12.11
CA ALA A 600 32.56 6.41 -13.10
C ALA A 600 33.99 6.92 -12.92
N VAL A 601 34.95 6.04 -13.17
CA VAL A 601 36.38 6.36 -13.17
C VAL A 601 37.05 5.67 -14.35
N HIS A 602 38.09 6.28 -14.91
CA HIS A 602 38.93 5.57 -15.87
C HIS A 602 39.77 4.51 -15.17
N ARG A 603 39.92 3.33 -15.79
CA ARG A 603 40.60 2.16 -15.22
C ARG A 603 42.03 2.43 -14.75
N ASP A 604 42.74 3.32 -15.43
CA ASP A 604 44.11 3.74 -15.10
C ASP A 604 44.17 4.82 -14.00
N ARG A 605 43.03 5.35 -13.54
CA ARG A 605 42.94 6.47 -12.58
C ARG A 605 42.28 6.13 -11.24
N VAL A 606 42.00 4.86 -10.98
CA VAL A 606 41.40 4.40 -9.71
C VAL A 606 42.35 4.67 -8.54
N LEU A 607 41.95 5.49 -7.57
CA LEU A 607 42.76 5.82 -6.39
C LEU A 607 42.52 4.85 -5.22
N PRO A 608 43.48 4.72 -4.28
CA PRO A 608 44.81 5.34 -4.26
C PRO A 608 45.80 4.70 -5.24
N GLN A 609 46.75 5.49 -5.77
CA GLN A 609 47.84 5.01 -6.64
C GLN A 609 49.16 5.69 -6.32
N ASN A 610 50.24 4.89 -6.29
CA ASN A 610 51.61 5.40 -6.17
C ASN A 610 51.85 6.30 -4.95
N VAL A 611 51.09 6.10 -3.87
CA VAL A 611 51.27 6.79 -2.59
C VAL A 611 52.64 6.44 -2.01
N SER A 612 53.45 7.44 -1.67
CA SER A 612 54.82 7.22 -1.25
C SER A 612 55.28 8.20 -0.16
N ALA A 613 56.34 7.82 0.57
CA ALA A 613 56.99 8.73 1.51
C ALA A 613 57.49 9.98 0.76
N GLY A 614 57.22 11.16 1.32
CA GLY A 614 57.50 12.46 0.71
C GLY A 614 56.28 13.15 0.11
N ASP A 615 55.17 12.44 -0.13
CA ASP A 615 53.90 13.04 -0.53
C ASP A 615 53.35 13.94 0.58
N VAL A 616 52.70 15.04 0.19
CA VAL A 616 52.18 16.08 1.07
C VAL A 616 50.69 15.86 1.31
N LEU A 617 50.25 16.12 2.54
CA LEU A 617 48.87 16.04 2.96
C LEU A 617 48.24 17.44 2.99
N LEU A 618 47.21 17.65 2.18
CA LEU A 618 46.40 18.86 2.22
C LEU A 618 45.03 18.55 2.84
N GLY A 619 44.58 19.40 3.76
CA GLY A 619 43.28 19.28 4.43
C GLY A 619 42.27 20.27 3.90
N LEU A 620 41.07 19.80 3.57
CA LEU A 620 39.93 20.66 3.29
C LEU A 620 39.03 20.79 4.53
N PRO A 621 38.57 22.01 4.85
CA PRO A 621 37.75 22.24 6.03
C PRO A 621 36.41 21.49 5.94
N SER A 622 35.96 20.95 7.06
CA SER A 622 34.56 20.53 7.25
C SER A 622 33.66 21.75 7.45
N SER A 623 32.37 21.60 7.18
CA SER A 623 31.34 22.62 7.49
C SER A 623 30.90 22.57 8.96
N GLY A 624 31.36 21.57 9.71
CA GLY A 624 30.95 21.28 11.07
C GLY A 624 31.13 19.79 11.38
N ILE A 625 30.21 19.23 12.15
CA ILE A 625 30.25 17.82 12.59
C ILE A 625 30.02 16.83 11.43
N HIS A 626 29.43 17.31 10.32
CA HIS A 626 28.96 16.48 9.20
C HIS A 626 27.85 15.52 9.65
N SER A 627 27.92 14.22 9.32
CA SER A 627 26.88 13.23 9.64
C SER A 627 27.33 12.15 10.64
N ASN A 628 28.48 12.32 11.31
CA ASN A 628 29.07 11.30 12.19
C ASN A 628 29.14 11.74 13.66
N GLY A 629 29.10 10.77 14.59
CA GLY A 629 29.25 11.03 16.03
C GLY A 629 28.01 11.62 16.74
N PHE A 630 26.87 11.77 16.05
CA PHE A 630 25.68 12.43 16.60
C PHE A 630 25.06 11.77 17.83
N SER A 631 25.30 10.48 18.03
CA SER A 631 24.90 9.78 19.26
C SER A 631 25.61 10.36 20.49
N LEU A 632 26.89 10.73 20.35
CA LEU A 632 27.64 11.41 21.41
C LEU A 632 27.25 12.88 21.51
N VAL A 633 27.12 13.58 20.38
CA VAL A 633 26.68 14.99 20.35
C VAL A 633 25.40 15.19 21.14
N ARG A 634 24.39 14.35 20.92
CA ARG A 634 23.11 14.41 21.65
C ARG A 634 23.29 14.24 23.16
N LYS A 635 24.14 13.31 23.60
CA LYS A 635 24.46 13.12 25.03
C LYS A 635 25.18 14.34 25.61
N LEU A 636 26.01 15.04 24.81
CA LEU A 636 26.70 16.25 25.26
C LEU A 636 25.75 17.45 25.36
N VAL A 637 24.79 17.58 24.45
CA VAL A 637 23.70 18.57 24.52
C VAL A 637 22.88 18.36 25.80
N GLU A 638 22.49 17.12 26.08
CA GLU A 638 21.80 16.75 27.31
C GLU A 638 22.64 17.03 28.57
N LYS A 639 23.92 16.62 28.59
CA LYS A 639 24.84 16.87 29.71
C LYS A 639 25.05 18.37 29.97
N ALA A 640 24.98 19.20 28.93
CA ALA A 640 25.09 20.65 29.02
C ALA A 640 23.75 21.34 29.38
N ASN A 641 22.65 20.59 29.55
CA ASN A 641 21.29 21.12 29.73
C ASN A 641 20.89 22.16 28.68
N LEU A 642 21.24 21.88 27.40
CA LEU A 642 20.87 22.72 26.28
C LEU A 642 19.64 22.16 25.56
N GLU A 643 18.74 23.04 25.14
CA GLU A 643 17.61 22.71 24.27
C GLU A 643 17.95 23.05 22.82
N TYR A 644 17.40 22.31 21.84
CA TYR A 644 17.75 22.52 20.43
C TYR A 644 17.28 23.87 19.88
N ASP A 645 16.24 24.47 20.44
CA ASP A 645 15.72 25.79 20.08
C ASP A 645 16.40 26.94 20.85
N SER A 646 17.28 26.62 21.80
CA SER A 646 18.03 27.62 22.57
C SER A 646 19.16 28.24 21.74
N SER A 647 19.60 29.44 22.14
CA SER A 647 20.70 30.15 21.48
C SER A 647 21.99 29.31 21.48
N CYS A 648 22.64 29.21 20.32
CA CYS A 648 23.83 28.38 20.17
C CYS A 648 25.04 29.01 20.89
N PRO A 649 25.66 28.31 21.87
CA PRO A 649 26.75 28.89 22.66
C PRO A 649 28.10 28.92 21.94
N TRP A 650 28.29 28.13 20.87
CA TRP A 650 29.53 28.08 20.10
C TRP A 650 29.48 28.79 18.73
N ASP A 651 28.27 29.09 18.23
CA ASP A 651 28.07 29.76 16.95
C ASP A 651 26.94 30.80 17.01
N LYS A 652 27.32 32.07 17.10
CA LYS A 652 26.38 33.19 17.18
C LYS A 652 25.58 33.42 15.88
N ASN A 653 26.04 32.89 14.75
CA ASN A 653 25.41 33.11 13.45
C ASN A 653 24.34 32.05 13.14
N ALA A 654 24.42 30.87 13.75
CA ALA A 654 23.45 29.80 13.53
C ALA A 654 22.06 30.08 14.13
N GLY A 655 21.93 31.02 15.07
CA GLY A 655 20.67 31.31 15.75
C GLY A 655 20.38 30.32 16.88
N THR A 656 20.20 29.03 16.59
CA THR A 656 19.91 27.98 17.59
C THR A 656 20.93 26.84 17.61
N VAL A 657 20.96 26.08 18.71
CA VAL A 657 21.77 24.86 18.82
C VAL A 657 21.44 23.88 17.68
N GLY A 658 20.13 23.67 17.42
CA GLY A 658 19.64 22.81 16.35
C GLY A 658 20.12 23.26 14.97
N ASP A 659 20.09 24.56 14.68
CA ASP A 659 20.58 25.11 13.41
C ASP A 659 22.07 24.83 13.19
N SER A 660 22.90 25.05 14.21
CA SER A 660 24.34 24.79 14.10
C SER A 660 24.61 23.30 13.88
N LEU A 661 23.93 22.43 14.63
CA LEU A 661 24.08 20.98 14.51
C LEU A 661 23.53 20.41 13.19
N LEU A 662 22.54 21.07 12.58
CA LEU A 662 21.96 20.68 11.29
C LEU A 662 22.66 21.33 10.09
N THR A 663 23.79 22.00 10.29
CA THR A 663 24.65 22.45 9.19
C THR A 663 24.96 21.24 8.27
N PRO A 664 24.64 21.33 6.97
CA PRO A 664 24.79 20.20 6.06
C PRO A 664 26.26 19.84 5.85
N THR A 665 26.51 18.55 5.62
CA THR A 665 27.82 18.01 5.25
C THR A 665 28.28 18.64 3.94
N LYS A 666 29.56 19.01 3.90
CA LYS A 666 30.15 19.66 2.73
C LYS A 666 30.38 18.62 1.62
N ILE A 667 29.99 18.95 0.41
CA ILE A 667 30.23 18.15 -0.79
C ILE A 667 31.53 18.63 -1.45
N TYR A 668 32.52 17.74 -1.60
CA TYR A 668 33.85 18.07 -2.10
C TYR A 668 34.04 17.77 -3.59
N VAL A 669 33.00 17.27 -4.27
CA VAL A 669 33.07 16.84 -5.68
C VAL A 669 33.59 17.95 -6.59
N LYS A 670 32.97 19.13 -6.54
CA LYS A 670 33.32 20.25 -7.42
C LYS A 670 34.78 20.71 -7.28
N CYS A 671 35.33 20.69 -6.07
CA CYS A 671 36.70 21.13 -5.83
C CYS A 671 37.73 20.02 -6.06
N CYS A 672 37.39 18.74 -5.89
CA CYS A 672 38.33 17.64 -6.11
C CYS A 672 38.38 17.15 -7.56
N LEU A 673 37.27 17.24 -8.32
CA LEU A 673 37.18 16.70 -9.67
C LEU A 673 38.23 17.28 -10.66
N PRO A 674 38.56 18.60 -10.64
CA PRO A 674 39.63 19.13 -11.48
C PRO A 674 40.99 18.50 -11.19
N LEU A 675 41.31 18.24 -9.92
CA LEU A 675 42.58 17.63 -9.51
C LEU A 675 42.66 16.15 -9.93
N LEU A 676 41.52 15.45 -9.92
CA LEU A 676 41.41 14.07 -10.44
C LEU A 676 41.61 14.03 -11.95
N ASN A 677 41.04 14.98 -12.68
CA ASN A 677 41.17 15.07 -14.14
C ASN A 677 42.63 15.34 -14.57
N GLU A 678 43.32 16.21 -13.85
CA GLU A 678 44.76 16.52 -14.06
C GLU A 678 45.70 15.51 -13.40
N GLN A 679 45.17 14.46 -12.74
CA GLN A 679 45.94 13.38 -12.09
C GLN A 679 46.96 13.88 -11.05
N LEU A 680 46.61 14.93 -10.31
CA LEU A 680 47.50 15.53 -9.30
C LEU A 680 47.48 14.79 -7.96
N LEU A 681 46.51 13.89 -7.76
CA LEU A 681 46.28 13.19 -6.49
C LEU A 681 46.80 11.76 -6.55
N THR A 682 47.57 11.35 -5.54
CA THR A 682 47.96 9.93 -5.33
C THR A 682 46.98 9.20 -4.43
N GLY A 683 46.16 9.93 -3.66
CA GLY A 683 45.07 9.38 -2.86
C GLY A 683 44.25 10.47 -2.19
N LEU A 684 43.11 10.10 -1.62
CA LEU A 684 42.27 10.95 -0.77
C LEU A 684 41.78 10.16 0.43
N ALA A 685 41.34 10.85 1.49
CA ALA A 685 40.60 10.25 2.59
C ALA A 685 39.45 11.16 3.02
N HIS A 686 38.22 10.66 2.90
CA HIS A 686 37.02 11.29 3.44
C HIS A 686 36.95 11.02 4.95
N ILE A 687 36.88 12.08 5.76
CA ILE A 687 36.99 11.98 7.21
C ILE A 687 35.61 11.87 7.83
N THR A 688 35.18 10.64 8.10
CA THR A 688 33.84 10.28 8.60
C THR A 688 33.92 9.64 10.00
N GLY A 689 33.12 8.61 10.28
CA GLY A 689 33.24 7.83 11.52
C GLY A 689 34.63 7.19 11.64
N GLY A 690 35.22 7.21 12.83
CA GLY A 690 36.63 6.84 13.02
C GLY A 690 37.61 8.02 12.84
N GLY A 691 37.11 9.18 12.38
CA GLY A 691 37.85 10.44 12.30
C GLY A 691 39.14 10.34 11.46
N LEU A 692 40.12 11.19 11.75
CA LEU A 692 41.37 11.25 10.99
C LEU A 692 42.19 9.96 11.16
N LEU A 693 42.18 9.39 12.37
CA LEU A 693 43.05 8.27 12.74
C LEU A 693 42.65 6.96 12.07
N GLU A 694 41.37 6.72 11.81
CA GLU A 694 40.92 5.48 11.16
C GLU A 694 40.68 5.62 9.64
N ASN A 695 40.38 6.81 9.14
CA ASN A 695 40.06 7.01 7.72
C ASN A 695 41.30 7.24 6.86
N LEU A 696 42.26 8.06 7.30
CA LEU A 696 43.47 8.34 6.52
C LEU A 696 44.28 7.06 6.20
N PRO A 697 44.50 6.12 7.14
CA PRO A 697 45.24 4.88 6.85
C PRO A 697 44.67 4.02 5.73
N ARG A 698 43.36 4.12 5.44
CA ARG A 698 42.71 3.33 4.38
C ARG A 698 43.24 3.67 2.98
N SER A 699 43.86 4.85 2.85
CA SER A 699 44.45 5.35 1.61
C SER A 699 45.98 5.29 1.61
N LEU A 700 46.58 4.65 2.63
CA LEU A 700 48.03 4.53 2.77
C LEU A 700 48.48 3.07 2.62
N PRO A 701 49.59 2.80 1.91
CA PRO A 701 50.21 1.49 1.91
C PRO A 701 50.80 1.18 3.30
N SER A 702 50.98 -0.11 3.60
CA SER A 702 51.37 -0.56 4.96
C SER A 702 52.73 -0.04 5.43
N ASN A 703 53.63 0.33 4.50
CA ASN A 703 54.99 0.79 4.77
C ASN A 703 55.12 2.32 4.89
N VAL A 704 54.02 3.07 4.82
CA VAL A 704 54.00 4.53 4.93
C VAL A 704 53.12 4.96 6.11
N LYS A 705 53.51 6.04 6.77
CA LYS A 705 52.73 6.71 7.82
C LYS A 705 52.55 8.20 7.50
N ALA A 706 51.52 8.80 8.06
CA ALA A 706 51.23 10.22 7.98
C ALA A 706 51.72 10.95 9.23
N GLU A 707 52.62 11.92 9.07
CA GLU A 707 53.02 12.82 10.15
C GLU A 707 52.24 14.13 10.04
N ILE A 708 51.28 14.33 10.94
CA ILE A 708 50.40 15.50 10.97
C ILE A 708 51.05 16.59 11.83
N THR A 709 51.45 17.68 11.20
CA THR A 709 52.15 18.81 11.84
C THR A 709 51.35 20.10 11.83
N GLY A 710 50.36 20.23 10.94
CA GLY A 710 49.62 21.46 10.68
C GLY A 710 48.11 21.32 10.81
N HIS A 711 47.61 20.49 11.72
CA HIS A 711 46.18 20.44 12.01
C HIS A 711 45.68 21.83 12.46
N PRO A 712 44.57 22.35 11.91
CA PRO A 712 44.05 23.66 12.29
C PRO A 712 43.53 23.68 13.74
N PRO A 713 43.36 24.87 14.35
CA PRO A 713 42.63 25.00 15.60
C PRO A 713 41.23 24.39 15.50
N LEU A 714 40.75 23.79 16.60
CA LEU A 714 39.43 23.18 16.61
C LEU A 714 38.34 24.23 16.34
N PRO A 715 37.42 23.99 15.37
CA PRO A 715 36.22 24.80 15.25
C PRO A 715 35.44 24.82 16.57
N ASN A 716 34.79 25.94 16.87
CA ASN A 716 34.17 26.19 18.19
C ASN A 716 33.26 25.05 18.69
N VAL A 717 32.53 24.39 17.78
CA VAL A 717 31.68 23.25 18.13
C VAL A 717 32.49 22.07 18.70
N PHE A 718 33.66 21.77 18.12
CA PHE A 718 34.54 20.72 18.62
C PHE A 718 35.26 21.12 19.89
N SER A 719 35.66 22.39 20.03
CA SER A 719 36.23 22.91 21.28
C SER A 719 35.24 22.81 22.43
N TRP A 720 33.97 23.17 22.18
CA TRP A 720 32.87 22.97 23.13
C TRP A 720 32.67 21.49 23.46
N MET A 721 32.61 20.61 22.45
CA MET A 721 32.43 19.17 22.68
C MET A 721 33.58 18.57 23.48
N LYS A 722 34.84 18.93 23.18
CA LYS A 722 36.03 18.49 23.93
C LYS A 722 35.94 18.91 25.40
N GLN A 723 35.56 20.17 25.65
CA GLN A 723 35.40 20.69 27.01
C GLN A 723 34.30 19.98 27.81
N ILE A 724 33.12 19.75 27.21
CA ILE A 724 31.98 19.12 27.91
C ILE A 724 32.16 17.60 28.06
N SER A 725 32.76 16.94 27.06
CA SER A 725 32.97 15.50 27.07
C SER A 725 34.09 15.07 28.02
N GLY A 726 35.18 15.86 28.08
CA GLY A 726 36.42 15.46 28.76
C GLY A 726 37.26 14.45 27.96
N LEU A 727 36.97 14.27 26.67
CA LEU A 727 37.78 13.43 25.78
C LEU A 727 39.16 14.06 25.56
N ASP A 728 40.16 13.18 25.44
CA ASP A 728 41.50 13.59 25.01
C ASP A 728 41.56 13.77 23.48
N ASP A 729 42.70 14.26 22.99
CA ASP A 729 42.90 14.55 21.57
C ASP A 729 42.79 13.31 20.69
N HIS A 730 43.26 12.17 21.20
CA HIS A 730 43.22 10.91 20.48
C HIS A 730 41.77 10.46 20.26
N GLU A 731 40.95 10.44 21.32
CA GLU A 731 39.54 10.06 21.20
C GLU A 731 38.71 11.08 20.40
N MET A 732 39.05 12.38 20.48
CA MET A 732 38.44 13.40 19.63
C MET A 732 38.72 13.12 18.14
N LEU A 733 39.97 12.86 17.77
CA LEU A 733 40.39 12.58 16.39
C LEU A 733 39.96 11.19 15.88
N ARG A 734 39.61 10.29 16.79
CA ARG A 734 39.01 8.99 16.47
C ARG A 734 37.50 9.07 16.32
N THR A 735 36.85 10.04 16.95
CA THR A 735 35.37 10.13 16.93
C THR A 735 34.87 11.11 15.88
N PHE A 736 35.57 12.23 15.70
CA PHE A 736 35.11 13.37 14.93
C PHE A 736 36.11 13.77 13.84
N ASN A 737 35.62 14.55 12.88
CA ASN A 737 36.45 15.12 11.82
C ASN A 737 37.34 16.29 12.30
N CYS A 738 37.06 16.84 13.49
CA CYS A 738 37.83 17.90 14.13
C CYS A 738 38.11 19.15 13.28
N GLY A 739 37.30 19.40 12.24
CA GLY A 739 37.46 20.54 11.33
C GLY A 739 38.02 20.18 9.96
N ILE A 740 38.45 18.95 9.72
CA ILE A 740 38.94 18.47 8.42
C ILE A 740 37.97 17.44 7.87
N GLY A 741 37.31 17.73 6.75
CA GLY A 741 36.37 16.79 6.14
C GLY A 741 36.98 15.91 5.05
N MET A 742 38.04 16.37 4.40
CA MET A 742 38.73 15.63 3.33
C MET A 742 40.23 15.86 3.43
N VAL A 743 41.02 14.81 3.27
CA VAL A 743 42.48 14.87 3.14
C VAL A 743 42.86 14.47 1.72
N LEU A 744 43.71 15.27 1.08
CA LEU A 744 44.27 15.03 -0.25
C LEU A 744 45.73 14.64 -0.10
N ILE A 745 46.16 13.58 -0.79
CA ILE A 745 47.56 13.16 -0.87
C ILE A 745 48.10 13.59 -2.23
N VAL A 746 49.10 14.47 -2.21
CA VAL A 746 49.63 15.15 -3.39
C VAL A 746 51.13 14.95 -3.45
N LYS A 747 51.68 14.69 -4.64
CA LYS A 747 53.14 14.70 -4.80
C LYS A 747 53.71 16.08 -4.48
N LYS A 748 54.88 16.10 -3.86
CA LYS A 748 55.52 17.32 -3.37
C LYS A 748 55.68 18.43 -4.43
N ASP A 749 55.96 18.05 -5.67
CA ASP A 749 56.13 18.94 -6.81
C ASP A 749 54.82 19.44 -7.42
N CYS A 750 53.68 18.81 -7.12
CA CYS A 750 52.35 19.19 -7.60
C CYS A 750 51.54 20.04 -6.60
N VAL A 751 52.07 20.31 -5.40
CA VAL A 751 51.32 20.98 -4.31
C VAL A 751 50.81 22.37 -4.69
N ASP A 752 51.66 23.19 -5.32
CA ASP A 752 51.28 24.57 -5.67
C ASP A 752 50.19 24.60 -6.75
N GLU A 753 50.28 23.69 -7.72
CA GLU A 753 49.28 23.52 -8.78
C GLU A 753 47.94 23.02 -8.20
N ALA A 754 47.98 21.99 -7.35
CA ALA A 754 46.80 21.48 -6.65
C ALA A 754 46.10 22.58 -5.83
N LYS A 755 46.88 23.40 -5.10
CA LYS A 755 46.34 24.55 -4.35
C LYS A 755 45.76 25.63 -5.26
N SER A 756 46.32 25.86 -6.46
CA SER A 756 45.74 26.80 -7.42
C SER A 756 44.37 26.34 -7.89
N LEU A 757 44.26 25.09 -8.34
CA LEU A 757 43.00 24.51 -8.82
C LEU A 757 41.92 24.48 -7.74
N LEU A 758 42.28 24.15 -6.49
CA LEU A 758 41.35 24.20 -5.36
C LEU A 758 40.78 25.62 -5.17
N ARG A 759 41.63 26.65 -5.21
CA ARG A 759 41.20 28.06 -5.07
C ARG A 759 40.32 28.50 -6.24
N GLU A 760 40.67 28.10 -7.46
CA GLU A 760 39.86 28.37 -8.66
C GLU A 760 38.49 27.70 -8.60
N ALA A 761 38.41 26.50 -8.00
CA ALA A 761 37.15 25.81 -7.74
C ALA A 761 36.33 26.41 -6.58
N GLY A 762 36.86 27.43 -5.90
CA GLY A 762 36.18 28.17 -4.84
C GLY A 762 36.59 27.79 -3.41
N GLU A 763 37.62 26.95 -3.23
CA GLU A 763 38.14 26.62 -1.90
C GLU A 763 39.10 27.71 -1.40
N GLY A 764 38.57 28.60 -0.56
CA GLY A 764 39.34 29.70 0.03
C GLY A 764 40.30 29.29 1.14
N VAL A 765 40.12 28.12 1.75
CA VAL A 765 40.93 27.63 2.87
C VAL A 765 41.41 26.22 2.59
N ILE A 766 42.73 26.03 2.66
CA ILE A 766 43.42 24.76 2.44
C ILE A 766 44.49 24.67 3.51
N TYR A 767 44.52 23.57 4.26
CA TYR A 767 45.49 23.36 5.33
C TYR A 767 46.65 22.50 4.86
N ASP A 768 47.88 22.92 5.15
CA ASP A 768 49.07 22.09 5.04
C ASP A 768 49.12 21.16 6.25
N LEU A 769 48.50 19.98 6.15
CA LEU A 769 48.32 19.09 7.30
C LEU A 769 49.60 18.38 7.70
N GLY A 770 50.45 18.00 6.73
CA GLY A 770 51.62 17.20 7.01
C GLY A 770 52.24 16.54 5.79
N VAL A 771 53.02 15.50 6.04
CA VAL A 771 53.78 14.76 5.02
C VAL A 771 53.74 13.26 5.34
N LEU A 772 53.81 12.44 4.29
CA LEU A 772 53.98 11.00 4.42
C LEU A 772 55.45 10.64 4.64
N THR A 773 55.74 9.75 5.59
CA THR A 773 57.09 9.26 5.89
C THR A 773 57.13 7.73 5.93
N ASP A 774 58.33 7.15 5.88
CA ASP A 774 58.50 5.70 6.02
C ASP A 774 58.03 5.23 7.40
N ARG A 775 57.20 4.19 7.42
CA ARG A 775 56.72 3.56 8.66
C ARG A 775 57.67 2.44 9.08
N GLN A 776 58.11 2.45 10.34
CA GLN A 776 58.97 1.39 10.87
C GLN A 776 58.21 0.45 11.80
N GLY A 777 58.32 -0.86 11.55
CA GLY A 777 57.79 -1.89 12.44
C GLY A 777 56.29 -1.77 12.71
N SER A 778 55.90 -1.65 13.98
CA SER A 778 54.52 -1.58 14.45
C SER A 778 54.05 -0.17 14.81
N GLU A 779 54.71 0.89 14.29
CA GLU A 779 54.28 2.27 14.47
C GLU A 779 52.84 2.49 14.03
N GLU A 780 52.14 3.48 14.58
CA GLU A 780 50.83 3.89 14.07
C GLU A 780 50.96 4.52 12.68
N GLN A 781 49.93 4.38 11.83
CA GLN A 781 49.95 4.97 10.48
C GLN A 781 49.61 6.46 10.46
N VAL A 782 49.11 7.03 11.56
CA VAL A 782 48.87 8.46 11.71
C VAL A 782 49.52 8.92 13.00
N GLU A 783 50.48 9.83 12.89
CA GLU A 783 51.21 10.38 14.03
C GLU A 783 50.93 11.88 14.14
N MET A 784 50.26 12.29 15.21
CA MET A 784 50.04 13.70 15.52
C MET A 784 51.30 14.29 16.18
N LYS A 785 51.94 15.28 15.54
CA LYS A 785 53.12 15.98 16.08
C LYS A 785 52.77 17.19 16.95
N SER A 786 51.50 17.56 17.00
CA SER A 786 50.95 18.64 17.83
C SER A 786 49.60 18.25 18.42
N ASN A 787 49.30 18.79 19.59
CA ASN A 787 48.00 18.63 20.24
C ASN A 787 46.93 19.45 19.51
N LEU A 788 45.66 19.05 19.64
CA LEU A 788 44.53 19.82 19.15
C LEU A 788 44.39 21.10 19.98
N ALA A 789 44.76 22.22 19.36
CA ALA A 789 44.70 23.56 19.93
C ALA A 789 43.27 24.09 20.07
#